data_AF-A0A8B8P7T8-F1
#
_entry.id   AF-A0A8B8P7T8-F1
#
_cell.length_a   1.000
_cell.length_b   1.000
_cell.length_c   1.000
_cell.angle_alpha   90.00
_cell.angle_beta   90.00
_cell.angle_gamma   90.00
#
_symmetry.space_group_name_H-M   'P 1'
#
loop_
_entity.id
_entity.type
_entity.pdbx_description
1 polymer ?
#
loop_
_entity_poly.entity_id
_entity_poly.type
_entity_poly.pdbx_seq_one_letter_code
_entity_poly.pdbx_strand_id
1 'polypeptide(L)'
;MNVSDPGCASLLKSVLCARCDPFSGELYQVEQAPRAVPVLCNSSVSANSTRSQLYILDFCSNLWDKCHNTSILNSPFAFESKAKTTAGFGSRISDSWSSAAEFCNEFGGASDNTSVCFSGGPVKLAGAENSSTPSGVCLEKLGNGSYLNMVAHSDGSNRVFLSNQPGKIWLATIPKQGSGEILGINESSPFLDLTDEVHFESELGMMGLALHPNYQNNGRFFVSFNCDKVKWPECSGRCSCNSDVGCDPSKIGPDNGANPCQYHSVISEFTTNQSSPSGTVIPKEVRRIFTMGLPFSAHHGGQILFGPKDGYLYFMMGDGGSIGGGSIAGGSIGDPYNFSQNRKSLLGKIMRLDVDNLPNSTMISKSGLWGNYSVPEDNPFSVDKELASEIWALGFRNPWRCSFDLERPSYFLCADVGQDLYEEVNIVTKGGNYGWRVYEGPILYHPPQNPGGNTSASSIKPIFPVMGYNHSQLQNPQGSASITGGYFYRSMVDPCLYGRYMYADLYGSGGIWVGTENPENSGNFTSAQVPYGCAKDSPIQCGAEDESLPALGAIFSFGQDNSKDTFVLTSSGLYRIVSPSRCNFACSKETVTPRSPPASNPPPPPPSTSMAMPWRHRGPGFSLLSPVISYIFLFGMCCNL
;
A
#
# COMPACT_ATOMS: atom_id res chain seq x y z
N MET A 1 -28.26 3.61 -20.60
CA MET A 1 -29.30 2.99 -21.45
C MET A 1 -30.44 3.97 -21.63
N ASN A 2 -30.96 4.12 -22.86
CA ASN A 2 -32.13 4.94 -23.15
C ASN A 2 -33.37 4.02 -23.21
N VAL A 3 -34.14 3.95 -22.12
CA VAL A 3 -35.32 3.08 -21.98
C VAL A 3 -36.54 3.99 -21.82
N SER A 4 -37.50 3.88 -22.73
CA SER A 4 -38.62 4.82 -22.83
C SER A 4 -39.66 4.64 -21.71
N ASP A 5 -39.83 3.43 -21.19
CA ASP A 5 -40.76 3.16 -20.10
C ASP A 5 -40.09 3.42 -18.73
N PRO A 6 -40.59 4.37 -17.92
CA PRO A 6 -39.97 4.71 -16.63
C PRO A 6 -39.98 3.56 -15.62
N GLY A 7 -41.00 2.70 -15.65
CA GLY A 7 -41.13 1.54 -14.77
C GLY A 7 -40.08 0.49 -15.09
N CYS A 8 -39.92 0.18 -16.37
CA CYS A 8 -38.86 -0.69 -16.87
C CYS A 8 -37.47 -0.09 -16.64
N ALA A 9 -37.29 1.21 -16.90
CA ALA A 9 -36.02 1.90 -16.67
C ALA A 9 -35.61 1.83 -15.18
N SER A 10 -36.56 2.01 -14.26
CA SER A 10 -36.35 1.87 -12.82
C SER A 10 -35.96 0.44 -12.44
N LEU A 11 -36.69 -0.57 -12.91
CA LEU A 11 -36.42 -1.98 -12.64
C LEU A 11 -35.07 -2.45 -13.20
N LEU A 12 -34.76 -2.09 -14.46
CA LEU A 12 -33.46 -2.35 -15.07
C LEU A 12 -32.34 -1.67 -14.29
N LYS A 13 -32.52 -0.40 -13.90
CA LYS A 13 -31.56 0.30 -13.05
C LYS A 13 -31.37 -0.44 -11.73
N SER A 14 -32.43 -0.93 -11.09
CA SER A 14 -32.30 -1.72 -9.86
C SER A 14 -31.56 -3.04 -10.06
N VAL A 15 -31.80 -3.78 -11.16
CA VAL A 15 -31.05 -5.01 -11.51
C VAL A 15 -29.57 -4.70 -11.73
N LEU A 16 -29.28 -3.64 -12.47
CA LEU A 16 -27.92 -3.25 -12.82
C LEU A 16 -27.17 -2.60 -11.64
N CYS A 17 -27.88 -1.90 -10.76
CA CYS A 17 -27.32 -1.20 -9.59
C CYS A 17 -27.32 -2.04 -8.31
N ALA A 18 -28.02 -3.18 -8.25
CA ALA A 18 -27.82 -4.19 -7.22
C ALA A 18 -26.41 -4.82 -7.26
N ARG A 19 -25.61 -4.41 -8.23
CA ARG A 19 -24.25 -4.84 -8.51
C ARG A 19 -23.22 -3.71 -8.32
N CYS A 20 -23.30 -2.97 -7.20
CA CYS A 20 -22.11 -2.26 -6.70
C CYS A 20 -21.14 -3.24 -6.02
N ASP A 21 -20.72 -4.23 -6.82
CA ASP A 21 -19.61 -5.15 -6.56
C ASP A 21 -18.57 -4.96 -7.71
N PRO A 22 -17.26 -4.91 -7.40
CA PRO A 22 -16.20 -4.52 -8.32
C PRO A 22 -15.96 -5.45 -9.53
N PHE A 23 -16.64 -6.60 -9.65
CA PHE A 23 -16.50 -7.48 -10.83
C PHE A 23 -17.34 -7.05 -12.05
N SER A 24 -18.03 -5.92 -11.99
CA SER A 24 -18.89 -5.43 -13.09
C SER A 24 -18.12 -4.84 -14.28
N GLY A 25 -16.80 -4.67 -14.18
CA GLY A 25 -15.93 -4.24 -15.29
C GLY A 25 -15.80 -5.28 -16.41
N GLU A 26 -16.05 -6.56 -16.11
CA GLU A 26 -15.94 -7.64 -17.10
C GLU A 26 -17.05 -7.58 -18.16
N LEU A 27 -18.23 -7.04 -17.83
CA LEU A 27 -19.34 -6.84 -18.78
C LEU A 27 -19.02 -5.85 -19.91
N TYR A 28 -18.02 -4.99 -19.73
CA TYR A 28 -17.58 -4.01 -20.72
C TYR A 28 -16.27 -4.40 -21.43
N GLN A 29 -15.72 -5.58 -21.16
CA GLN A 29 -14.61 -6.15 -21.92
C GLN A 29 -15.14 -6.90 -23.15
N VAL A 30 -14.50 -6.63 -24.30
CA VAL A 30 -14.80 -7.19 -25.64
C VAL A 30 -14.31 -8.63 -25.75
N GLU A 31 -14.76 -9.52 -24.85
CA GLU A 31 -14.44 -10.94 -24.92
C GLU A 31 -15.67 -11.78 -25.27
N GLN A 32 -15.55 -12.56 -26.35
CA GLN A 32 -16.59 -13.46 -26.90
C GLN A 32 -16.60 -14.82 -26.18
N ALA A 33 -16.83 -14.84 -24.86
CA ALA A 33 -17.04 -16.07 -24.10
C ALA A 33 -18.49 -16.16 -23.57
N PRO A 34 -19.09 -17.37 -23.43
CA PRO A 34 -20.39 -17.55 -22.77
C PRO A 34 -20.32 -17.12 -21.29
N ARG A 35 -21.27 -16.30 -20.82
CA ARG A 35 -21.28 -15.73 -19.46
C ARG A 35 -22.55 -16.13 -18.72
N ALA A 36 -22.43 -16.42 -17.43
CA ALA A 36 -23.58 -16.60 -16.55
C ALA A 36 -24.11 -15.24 -16.07
N VAL A 37 -25.41 -15.01 -16.21
CA VAL A 37 -26.15 -13.80 -15.78
C VAL A 37 -26.65 -14.02 -14.33
N PRO A 38 -26.74 -12.98 -13.46
CA PRO A 38 -27.26 -13.16 -12.12
C PRO A 38 -28.73 -13.62 -12.12
N VAL A 39 -29.03 -14.55 -11.20
CA VAL A 39 -30.35 -15.14 -11.00
C VAL A 39 -31.29 -14.12 -10.30
N LEU A 40 -32.42 -13.82 -10.92
CA LEU A 40 -33.55 -13.04 -10.37
C LEU A 40 -34.36 -13.94 -9.44
N CYS A 41 -34.81 -13.44 -8.28
CA CYS A 41 -35.59 -14.30 -7.39
C CYS A 41 -36.93 -14.72 -8.04
N ASN A 42 -37.17 -16.03 -8.12
CA ASN A 42 -38.44 -16.63 -8.54
C ASN A 42 -39.14 -17.29 -7.34
N SER A 43 -40.48 -17.24 -7.31
CA SER A 43 -41.33 -17.59 -6.17
C SER A 43 -41.65 -19.09 -6.02
N SER A 44 -40.91 -20.01 -6.64
CA SER A 44 -41.22 -21.44 -6.58
C SER A 44 -40.63 -22.15 -5.33
N VAL A 45 -40.76 -21.56 -4.14
CA VAL A 45 -40.51 -22.26 -2.87
C VAL A 45 -41.87 -22.59 -2.24
N SER A 46 -42.15 -23.89 -2.13
CA SER A 46 -43.35 -24.42 -1.47
C SER A 46 -43.46 -23.85 -0.06
N ALA A 47 -44.57 -23.18 0.22
CA ALA A 47 -44.91 -22.63 1.53
C ALA A 47 -44.98 -23.75 2.58
N ASN A 48 -43.91 -23.92 3.35
CA ASN A 48 -43.91 -24.64 4.63
C ASN A 48 -42.78 -24.12 5.54
N SER A 49 -42.80 -22.83 5.85
CA SER A 49 -42.31 -22.34 7.15
C SER A 49 -43.01 -21.02 7.50
N THR A 50 -43.30 -20.85 8.78
CA THR A 50 -44.23 -19.91 9.42
C THR A 50 -43.74 -18.45 9.44
N ARG A 51 -43.38 -17.89 8.28
CA ARG A 51 -43.01 -16.46 8.15
C ARG A 51 -43.78 -15.76 7.02
N SER A 52 -45.09 -15.93 7.01
CA SER A 52 -46.00 -15.23 6.12
C SER A 52 -46.30 -13.82 6.64
N GLN A 53 -45.49 -12.81 6.24
CA GLN A 53 -45.91 -11.39 6.16
C GLN A 53 -44.91 -10.43 5.49
N LEU A 54 -44.04 -10.90 4.60
CA LEU A 54 -43.30 -10.04 3.67
C LEU A 54 -43.63 -10.51 2.26
N TYR A 55 -44.08 -9.59 1.42
CA TYR A 55 -44.50 -9.83 0.04
C TYR A 55 -43.61 -10.85 -0.67
N ILE A 56 -44.24 -11.89 -1.22
CA ILE A 56 -43.64 -12.85 -2.14
C ILE A 56 -43.23 -12.04 -3.39
N LEU A 57 -41.97 -11.63 -3.46
CA LEU A 57 -41.43 -10.83 -4.57
C LEU A 57 -40.96 -11.79 -5.66
N ASP A 58 -41.85 -12.08 -6.62
CA ASP A 58 -41.46 -12.68 -7.90
C ASP A 58 -40.87 -11.58 -8.79
N PHE A 59 -39.59 -11.30 -8.57
CA PHE A 59 -38.91 -10.19 -9.23
C PHE A 59 -38.66 -10.48 -10.71
N CYS A 60 -38.49 -11.76 -11.07
CA CYS A 60 -38.37 -12.17 -12.47
C CYS A 60 -39.65 -11.87 -13.26
N SER A 61 -40.81 -12.28 -12.76
CA SER A 61 -42.09 -11.99 -13.40
C SER A 61 -42.37 -10.49 -13.47
N ASN A 62 -41.99 -9.72 -12.44
CA ASN A 62 -42.12 -8.26 -12.47
C ASN A 62 -41.26 -7.60 -13.57
N LEU A 63 -40.03 -8.07 -13.76
CA LEU A 63 -39.17 -7.57 -14.83
C LEU A 63 -39.76 -7.94 -16.19
N TRP A 64 -40.24 -9.17 -16.37
CA TRP A 64 -40.94 -9.57 -17.58
C TRP A 64 -42.12 -8.64 -17.85
N ASP A 65 -43.07 -8.53 -16.93
CA ASP A 65 -44.31 -7.77 -17.11
C ASP A 65 -44.06 -6.30 -17.49
N LYS A 66 -43.04 -5.68 -16.89
CA LYS A 66 -42.72 -4.26 -17.10
C LYS A 66 -41.81 -4.00 -18.29
N CYS A 67 -40.90 -4.92 -18.62
CA CYS A 67 -39.88 -4.67 -19.63
C CYS A 67 -40.07 -5.46 -20.93
N HIS A 68 -40.92 -6.49 -20.97
CA HIS A 68 -40.88 -7.43 -22.10
C HIS A 68 -41.09 -6.79 -23.47
N ASN A 69 -41.99 -5.81 -23.57
CA ASN A 69 -42.28 -5.08 -24.81
C ASN A 69 -41.56 -3.73 -24.93
N THR A 70 -40.70 -3.38 -23.98
CA THR A 70 -39.94 -2.12 -23.99
C THR A 70 -38.65 -2.31 -24.76
N SER A 71 -38.33 -1.36 -25.65
CA SER A 71 -37.07 -1.38 -26.41
C SER A 71 -35.90 -1.04 -25.48
N ILE A 72 -34.97 -1.98 -25.33
CA ILE A 72 -33.74 -1.93 -24.56
C ILE A 72 -32.59 -2.23 -25.53
N LEU A 73 -31.93 -1.18 -26.01
CA LEU A 73 -30.76 -1.35 -26.88
C LEU A 73 -29.65 -2.09 -26.10
N ASN A 74 -29.12 -3.16 -26.68
CA ASN A 74 -28.15 -4.07 -26.06
C ASN A 74 -28.67 -4.68 -24.74
N SER A 75 -29.91 -5.17 -24.76
CA SER A 75 -30.51 -5.85 -23.60
C SER A 75 -29.59 -6.95 -23.07
N PRO A 76 -29.27 -6.97 -21.77
CA PRO A 76 -28.47 -8.05 -21.17
C PRO A 76 -29.21 -9.40 -21.16
N PHE A 77 -30.49 -9.40 -21.56
CA PHE A 77 -31.35 -10.58 -21.66
C PHE A 77 -31.56 -11.06 -23.11
N ALA A 78 -30.92 -10.42 -24.09
CA ALA A 78 -30.92 -10.88 -25.47
C ALA A 78 -29.83 -11.95 -25.62
N PHE A 79 -30.22 -13.23 -25.61
CA PHE A 79 -29.30 -14.37 -25.67
C PHE A 79 -29.48 -15.18 -26.97
N GLU A 80 -28.38 -15.70 -27.53
CA GLU A 80 -28.39 -16.72 -28.58
C GLU A 80 -28.58 -18.10 -27.96
N SER A 81 -29.82 -18.59 -27.94
CA SER A 81 -30.07 -20.01 -27.62
C SER A 81 -29.32 -20.92 -28.60
N LYS A 82 -28.59 -21.91 -28.08
CA LYS A 82 -28.00 -23.03 -28.86
C LYS A 82 -29.03 -23.86 -29.65
N ALA A 83 -30.33 -23.53 -29.59
CA ALA A 83 -31.42 -24.23 -30.27
C ALA A 83 -32.16 -23.39 -31.34
N LYS A 84 -31.75 -22.14 -31.65
CA LYS A 84 -32.38 -21.31 -32.70
C LYS A 84 -31.37 -20.84 -33.75
N THR A 85 -31.50 -21.31 -34.99
CA THR A 85 -30.62 -20.99 -36.14
C THR A 85 -30.89 -19.65 -36.82
N THR A 86 -31.50 -18.68 -36.13
CA THR A 86 -31.72 -17.34 -36.68
C THR A 86 -31.58 -16.30 -35.57
N ALA A 87 -30.55 -15.46 -35.68
CA ALA A 87 -30.28 -14.34 -34.78
C ALA A 87 -31.38 -13.27 -34.93
N GLY A 88 -32.32 -13.24 -33.98
CA GLY A 88 -33.20 -12.11 -33.78
C GLY A 88 -32.54 -11.14 -32.81
N PHE A 89 -31.75 -10.19 -33.30
CA PHE A 89 -31.29 -9.04 -32.50
C PHE A 89 -32.45 -8.05 -32.33
N GLY A 90 -33.49 -8.49 -31.64
CA GLY A 90 -34.59 -7.64 -31.23
C GLY A 90 -34.17 -6.78 -30.03
N SER A 91 -34.65 -5.53 -30.00
CA SER A 91 -34.39 -4.66 -28.86
C SER A 91 -35.31 -4.95 -27.67
N ARG A 92 -36.29 -5.85 -27.79
CA ARG A 92 -37.23 -6.19 -26.72
C ARG A 92 -36.96 -7.60 -26.19
N ILE A 93 -37.28 -7.84 -24.92
CA ILE A 93 -37.12 -9.18 -24.33
C ILE A 93 -38.11 -10.17 -24.99
N SER A 94 -39.30 -9.72 -25.37
CA SER A 94 -40.29 -10.52 -26.11
C SER A 94 -39.85 -10.92 -27.52
N ASP A 95 -38.82 -10.28 -28.07
CA ASP A 95 -38.23 -10.70 -29.35
C ASP A 95 -37.35 -11.96 -29.17
N SER A 96 -36.79 -12.16 -27.97
CA SER A 96 -35.88 -13.28 -27.66
C SER A 96 -36.57 -14.46 -26.97
N TRP A 97 -37.60 -14.19 -26.18
CA TRP A 97 -38.26 -15.15 -25.29
C TRP A 97 -39.77 -15.16 -25.56
N SER A 98 -40.39 -16.36 -25.61
CA SER A 98 -41.80 -16.50 -25.98
C SER A 98 -42.77 -16.33 -24.82
N SER A 99 -42.31 -16.48 -23.57
CA SER A 99 -43.13 -16.35 -22.37
C SER A 99 -42.31 -15.98 -21.13
N ALA A 100 -43.00 -15.45 -20.11
CA ALA A 100 -42.42 -15.18 -18.79
C ALA A 100 -41.79 -16.43 -18.17
N ALA A 101 -42.42 -17.59 -18.36
CA ALA A 101 -41.93 -18.86 -17.83
C ALA A 101 -40.59 -19.28 -18.46
N GLU A 102 -40.44 -19.10 -19.77
CA GLU A 102 -39.17 -19.39 -20.47
C GLU A 102 -38.06 -18.46 -19.98
N PHE A 103 -38.37 -17.17 -19.88
CA PHE A 103 -37.46 -16.15 -19.35
C PHE A 103 -37.05 -16.42 -17.90
N CYS A 104 -37.99 -16.78 -17.03
CA CYS A 104 -37.74 -17.01 -15.61
C CYS A 104 -37.18 -18.39 -15.27
N ASN A 105 -37.24 -19.36 -16.20
CA ASN A 105 -36.47 -20.60 -16.07
C ASN A 105 -34.99 -20.35 -16.34
N GLU A 106 -34.65 -19.44 -17.26
CA GLU A 106 -33.26 -19.14 -17.60
C GLU A 106 -32.63 -18.16 -16.60
N PHE A 107 -33.36 -17.10 -16.25
CA PHE A 107 -32.83 -16.00 -15.44
C PHE A 107 -33.39 -15.97 -14.02
N GLY A 108 -34.29 -16.88 -13.64
CA GLY A 108 -34.92 -16.91 -12.31
C GLY A 108 -34.45 -18.08 -11.44
N GLY A 109 -34.51 -17.93 -10.11
CA GLY A 109 -34.15 -19.01 -9.17
C GLY A 109 -34.42 -18.67 -7.71
N ALA A 110 -34.28 -19.67 -6.83
CA ALA A 110 -34.54 -19.52 -5.40
C ALA A 110 -33.29 -19.01 -4.66
N SER A 111 -33.49 -18.26 -3.57
CA SER A 111 -32.39 -17.97 -2.64
C SER A 111 -32.11 -19.22 -1.81
N ASP A 112 -30.86 -19.68 -1.80
CA ASP A 112 -30.41 -20.79 -0.95
C ASP A 112 -29.20 -20.38 -0.07
N ASN A 113 -28.72 -21.29 0.76
CA ASN A 113 -27.59 -21.02 1.68
C ASN A 113 -26.26 -20.75 0.96
N THR A 114 -26.20 -20.95 -0.36
CA THR A 114 -25.00 -20.77 -1.19
C THR A 114 -25.11 -19.63 -2.19
N SER A 115 -26.32 -19.11 -2.45
CA SER A 115 -26.58 -18.05 -3.43
C SER A 115 -27.69 -17.09 -2.96
N VAL A 116 -27.35 -15.80 -2.91
CA VAL A 116 -28.29 -14.71 -2.67
C VAL A 116 -28.77 -14.18 -4.02
N CYS A 117 -30.05 -14.36 -4.36
CA CYS A 117 -30.65 -13.86 -5.62
C CYS A 117 -31.10 -12.39 -5.49
N PHE A 118 -31.28 -11.72 -6.63
CA PHE A 118 -31.78 -10.34 -6.63
C PHE A 118 -33.30 -10.29 -6.39
N SER A 119 -33.72 -9.78 -5.24
CA SER A 119 -35.12 -9.79 -4.77
C SER A 119 -35.89 -8.48 -5.01
N GLY A 120 -35.29 -7.49 -5.67
CA GLY A 120 -35.95 -6.22 -5.98
C GLY A 120 -36.19 -5.28 -4.80
N GLY A 121 -35.82 -5.68 -3.58
CA GLY A 121 -35.79 -4.78 -2.45
C GLY A 121 -34.73 -3.68 -2.68
N PRO A 122 -35.00 -2.40 -2.35
CA PRO A 122 -33.92 -1.45 -2.21
C PRO A 122 -32.96 -2.02 -1.16
N VAL A 123 -31.69 -2.22 -1.53
CA VAL A 123 -30.65 -2.36 -0.52
C VAL A 123 -30.70 -1.04 0.24
N LYS A 124 -31.25 -1.07 1.46
CA LYS A 124 -30.93 -0.03 2.42
C LYS A 124 -29.44 -0.20 2.62
N LEU A 125 -28.63 0.62 1.91
CA LEU A 125 -27.38 1.08 2.49
C LEU A 125 -27.78 1.45 3.92
N ALA A 126 -27.27 0.73 4.92
CA ALA A 126 -27.48 1.10 6.30
C ALA A 126 -27.29 2.62 6.35
N GLY A 127 -28.40 3.33 6.59
CA GLY A 127 -28.54 4.70 6.09
C GLY A 127 -27.36 5.48 6.59
N ALA A 128 -26.50 5.97 5.67
CA ALA A 128 -25.15 6.46 5.94
C ALA A 128 -24.77 6.17 7.39
N GLU A 129 -24.28 4.96 7.71
CA GLU A 129 -23.51 4.83 8.93
C GLU A 129 -22.50 5.95 8.81
N ASN A 130 -22.71 7.04 9.56
CA ASN A 130 -21.75 8.11 9.67
C ASN A 130 -20.53 7.35 10.11
N SER A 131 -19.59 7.16 9.18
CA SER A 131 -18.41 6.36 9.39
C SER A 131 -17.61 7.15 10.39
N SER A 132 -17.94 6.95 11.67
CA SER A 132 -17.39 7.71 12.76
C SER A 132 -15.91 7.43 12.72
N THR A 133 -15.11 8.49 12.82
CA THR A 133 -13.67 8.37 12.97
C THR A 133 -13.39 7.32 14.06
N PRO A 134 -12.49 6.35 13.81
CA PRO A 134 -12.10 5.38 14.82
C PRO A 134 -11.66 6.10 16.09
N SER A 135 -12.03 5.57 17.26
CA SER A 135 -11.71 6.21 18.54
C SER A 135 -10.22 6.19 18.89
N GLY A 136 -9.44 5.35 18.21
CA GLY A 136 -7.99 5.30 18.30
C GLY A 136 -7.43 4.02 17.68
N VAL A 137 -6.10 3.88 17.67
CA VAL A 137 -5.37 2.70 17.22
C VAL A 137 -4.67 2.05 18.41
N CYS A 138 -4.98 0.80 18.70
CA CYS A 138 -4.32 0.07 19.79
C CYS A 138 -3.10 -0.71 19.27
N LEU A 139 -1.95 -0.54 19.92
CA LEU A 139 -0.67 -1.13 19.51
C LEU A 139 -0.14 -2.13 20.54
N GLU A 140 0.46 -3.20 20.06
CA GLU A 140 1.18 -4.20 20.84
C GLU A 140 2.61 -4.31 20.32
N LYS A 141 3.60 -4.11 21.20
CA LYS A 141 5.02 -4.15 20.81
C LYS A 141 5.54 -5.59 20.85
N LEU A 142 6.04 -6.08 19.72
CA LEU A 142 6.53 -7.46 19.58
C LEU A 142 8.06 -7.57 19.60
N GLY A 143 8.79 -6.51 19.27
CA GLY A 143 10.24 -6.51 19.25
C GLY A 143 10.83 -5.11 19.38
N ASN A 144 12.09 -5.04 19.82
CA ASN A 144 12.86 -3.79 19.92
C ASN A 144 13.69 -3.49 18.65
N GLY A 145 13.77 -4.45 17.73
CA GLY A 145 14.49 -4.28 16.46
C GLY A 145 13.81 -3.24 15.58
N SER A 146 14.62 -2.58 14.76
CA SER A 146 14.17 -1.56 13.83
C SER A 146 14.31 -2.03 12.40
N TYR A 147 13.20 -2.01 11.67
CA TYR A 147 13.07 -2.54 10.33
C TYR A 147 12.42 -1.50 9.42
N LEU A 148 12.72 -1.58 8.13
CA LEU A 148 12.18 -0.70 7.09
C LEU A 148 11.18 -1.41 6.19
N ASN A 149 11.33 -2.73 6.00
CA ASN A 149 10.43 -3.53 5.18
C ASN A 149 9.94 -4.76 5.95
N MET A 150 8.70 -5.17 5.67
CA MET A 150 8.09 -6.39 6.15
C MET A 150 7.28 -7.03 5.03
N VAL A 151 7.59 -8.29 4.70
CA VAL A 151 6.89 -9.04 3.65
C VAL A 151 6.48 -10.39 4.20
N ALA A 152 5.19 -10.72 4.10
CA ALA A 152 4.68 -12.03 4.50
C ALA A 152 5.36 -13.16 3.71
N HIS A 153 5.72 -14.25 4.39
CA HIS A 153 6.26 -15.41 3.70
C HIS A 153 5.16 -16.05 2.84
N SER A 154 5.48 -16.39 1.59
CA SER A 154 4.45 -16.81 0.63
C SER A 154 3.73 -18.12 0.96
N ASP A 155 4.25 -18.94 1.88
CA ASP A 155 3.69 -20.24 2.29
C ASP A 155 2.43 -20.18 3.17
N GLY A 156 1.91 -18.99 3.47
CA GLY A 156 0.73 -18.81 4.33
C GLY A 156 1.00 -19.02 5.82
N SER A 157 2.24 -19.28 6.23
CA SER A 157 2.60 -19.36 7.65
C SER A 157 2.58 -17.98 8.32
N ASN A 158 2.78 -17.96 9.64
CA ASN A 158 3.01 -16.73 10.40
C ASN A 158 4.44 -16.19 10.26
N ARG A 159 5.21 -16.66 9.28
CA ARG A 159 6.57 -16.17 9.03
C ARG A 159 6.55 -14.94 8.13
N VAL A 160 7.51 -14.04 8.38
CA VAL A 160 7.67 -12.79 7.64
C VAL A 160 9.16 -12.54 7.40
N PHE A 161 9.48 -11.90 6.29
CA PHE A 161 10.80 -11.32 6.06
C PHE A 161 10.81 -9.90 6.59
N LEU A 162 11.79 -9.57 7.42
CA LEU A 162 12.06 -8.22 7.91
C LEU A 162 13.39 -7.76 7.35
N SER A 163 13.49 -6.52 6.87
CA SER A 163 14.77 -5.97 6.46
C SER A 163 15.01 -4.56 6.97
N ASN A 164 16.27 -4.18 7.11
CA ASN A 164 16.68 -2.87 7.59
C ASN A 164 17.48 -2.08 6.53
N GLN A 165 17.60 -0.77 6.76
CA GLN A 165 18.25 0.15 5.83
C GLN A 165 19.73 -0.20 5.53
N PRO A 166 20.55 -0.70 6.51
CA PRO A 166 21.91 -1.16 6.21
C PRO A 166 22.04 -2.38 5.28
N GLY A 167 20.97 -3.09 4.95
CA GLY A 167 21.02 -4.18 3.95
C GLY A 167 20.91 -5.60 4.49
N LYS A 168 20.41 -5.80 5.72
CA LYS A 168 20.16 -7.15 6.25
C LYS A 168 18.69 -7.53 6.13
N ILE A 169 18.47 -8.80 5.83
CA ILE A 169 17.15 -9.44 5.79
C ILE A 169 17.15 -10.59 6.81
N TRP A 170 16.08 -10.72 7.58
CA TRP A 170 15.86 -11.83 8.51
C TRP A 170 14.52 -12.50 8.22
N LEU A 171 14.46 -13.80 8.47
CA LEU A 171 13.20 -14.53 8.55
C LEU A 171 12.77 -14.55 10.03
N ALA A 172 11.60 -14.00 10.30
CA ALA A 172 11.01 -13.93 11.63
C ALA A 172 9.66 -14.67 11.69
N THR A 173 9.24 -15.04 12.90
CA THR A 173 7.95 -15.69 13.17
C THR A 173 7.10 -14.77 14.04
N ILE A 174 5.92 -14.43 13.56
CA ILE A 174 4.95 -13.59 14.27
C ILE A 174 4.21 -14.43 15.32
N PRO A 175 4.26 -14.06 16.62
CA PRO A 175 3.54 -14.78 17.66
C PRO A 175 2.03 -14.58 17.52
N LYS A 176 1.26 -15.58 17.95
CA LYS A 176 -0.21 -15.48 18.00
C LYS A 176 -0.62 -14.29 18.87
N GLN A 177 -1.64 -13.56 18.45
CA GLN A 177 -2.17 -12.45 19.23
C GLN A 177 -2.66 -12.89 20.61
N GLY A 178 -2.32 -12.11 21.64
CA GLY A 178 -2.66 -12.40 23.03
C GLY A 178 -1.90 -13.56 23.67
N SER A 179 -0.88 -14.11 23.02
CA SER A 179 -0.02 -15.17 23.59
C SER A 179 0.92 -14.66 24.68
N GLY A 180 1.26 -13.36 24.66
CA GLY A 180 2.32 -12.79 25.49
C GLY A 180 3.75 -13.12 25.00
N GLU A 181 3.88 -13.79 23.85
CA GLU A 181 5.17 -14.07 23.23
C GLU A 181 5.67 -12.87 22.41
N ILE A 182 6.99 -12.75 22.28
CA ILE A 182 7.67 -11.74 21.46
C ILE A 182 7.99 -12.27 20.05
N LEU A 183 8.45 -11.39 19.17
CA LEU A 183 8.90 -11.72 17.82
C LEU A 183 9.96 -12.83 17.84
N GLY A 184 9.69 -13.93 17.14
CA GLY A 184 10.66 -15.01 16.99
C GLY A 184 11.65 -14.69 15.87
N ILE A 185 12.78 -14.07 16.19
CA ILE A 185 13.83 -13.67 15.24
C ILE A 185 15.22 -14.01 15.79
N ASN A 186 16.12 -14.50 14.93
CA ASN A 186 17.53 -14.68 15.27
C ASN A 186 18.38 -13.64 14.53
N GLU A 187 18.63 -12.50 15.17
CA GLU A 187 19.35 -11.38 14.54
C GLU A 187 20.81 -11.71 14.20
N SER A 188 21.42 -12.67 14.90
CA SER A 188 22.81 -13.11 14.67
C SER A 188 23.00 -13.91 13.38
N SER A 189 21.91 -14.36 12.75
CA SER A 189 21.92 -15.17 11.54
C SER A 189 20.96 -14.58 10.51
N PRO A 190 21.34 -13.50 9.81
CA PRO A 190 20.52 -12.95 8.75
C PRO A 190 20.27 -13.99 7.65
N PHE A 191 19.09 -13.91 7.04
CA PHE A 191 18.73 -14.67 5.85
C PHE A 191 19.55 -14.21 4.63
N LEU A 192 19.79 -12.90 4.52
CA LEU A 192 20.67 -12.29 3.54
C LEU A 192 21.35 -11.07 4.17
N ASP A 193 22.63 -10.90 3.92
CA ASP A 193 23.43 -9.77 4.38
C ASP A 193 24.08 -9.09 3.17
N LEU A 194 23.68 -7.85 2.88
CA LEU A 194 24.20 -7.02 1.78
C LEU A 194 24.94 -5.78 2.31
N THR A 195 25.43 -5.78 3.55
CA THR A 195 26.05 -4.58 4.14
C THR A 195 27.31 -4.12 3.41
N ASP A 196 27.95 -4.98 2.63
CA ASP A 196 29.15 -4.64 1.85
C ASP A 196 28.79 -3.96 0.52
N GLU A 197 27.63 -4.27 -0.06
CA GLU A 197 27.12 -3.72 -1.31
C GLU A 197 26.24 -2.48 -1.09
N VAL A 198 25.48 -2.45 0.01
CA VAL A 198 24.53 -1.39 0.32
C VAL A 198 25.25 -0.17 0.88
N HIS A 199 25.10 0.95 0.17
CA HIS A 199 25.43 2.26 0.70
C HIS A 199 24.18 2.84 1.37
N PHE A 200 24.25 3.09 2.68
CA PHE A 200 23.18 3.69 3.43
C PHE A 200 23.60 5.01 4.08
N GLU A 201 22.68 5.97 4.07
CA GLU A 201 22.75 7.28 4.72
C GLU A 201 21.33 7.66 5.19
N SER A 202 20.99 8.93 5.31
CA SER A 202 19.66 9.37 5.76
C SER A 202 18.53 8.83 4.88
N GLU A 203 18.64 8.97 3.55
CA GLU A 203 17.60 8.58 2.58
C GLU A 203 18.04 7.46 1.62
N LEU A 204 19.24 6.92 1.82
CA LEU A 204 19.81 5.84 1.01
C LEU A 204 19.91 4.55 1.84
N GLY A 205 19.83 3.40 1.18
CA GLY A 205 20.04 2.09 1.81
C GLY A 205 19.33 0.98 1.07
N MET A 206 18.97 -0.10 1.76
CA MET A 206 18.03 -1.10 1.24
C MET A 206 16.59 -0.57 1.38
N MET A 207 16.02 -0.12 0.27
CA MET A 207 14.76 0.63 0.25
C MET A 207 13.53 -0.24 0.06
N GLY A 208 13.66 -1.43 -0.51
CA GLY A 208 12.53 -2.31 -0.80
C GLY A 208 12.89 -3.80 -0.85
N LEU A 209 11.89 -4.63 -0.54
CA LEU A 209 11.94 -6.09 -0.62
C LEU A 209 10.60 -6.59 -1.18
N ALA A 210 10.65 -7.45 -2.18
CA ALA A 210 9.45 -8.07 -2.75
C ALA A 210 9.69 -9.54 -3.08
N LEU A 211 8.79 -10.42 -2.65
CA LEU A 211 8.77 -11.81 -3.11
C LEU A 211 8.06 -11.89 -4.46
N HIS A 212 8.58 -12.67 -5.39
CA HIS A 212 7.89 -12.95 -6.64
C HIS A 212 6.50 -13.56 -6.36
N PRO A 213 5.43 -13.28 -7.13
CA PRO A 213 4.10 -13.87 -6.92
C PRO A 213 4.12 -15.40 -6.89
N ASN A 214 5.03 -15.99 -7.67
CA ASN A 214 5.30 -17.43 -7.74
C ASN A 214 6.48 -17.92 -6.85
N TYR A 215 6.82 -17.19 -5.78
CA TYR A 215 7.99 -17.48 -4.91
C TYR A 215 8.01 -18.91 -4.41
N GLN A 216 6.86 -19.49 -4.03
CA GLN A 216 6.81 -20.88 -3.53
C GLN A 216 7.40 -21.90 -4.52
N ASN A 217 7.27 -21.63 -5.82
CA ASN A 217 7.73 -22.54 -6.87
C ASN A 217 9.10 -22.16 -7.43
N ASN A 218 9.41 -20.85 -7.52
CA ASN A 218 10.63 -20.39 -8.18
C ASN A 218 11.70 -19.82 -7.23
N GLY A 219 11.37 -19.62 -5.95
CA GLY A 219 12.26 -19.07 -4.94
C GLY A 219 12.79 -17.66 -5.23
N ARG A 220 12.20 -16.93 -6.19
CA ARG A 220 12.69 -15.62 -6.66
C ARG A 220 12.22 -14.51 -5.77
N PHE A 221 13.12 -13.66 -5.30
CA PHE A 221 12.79 -12.43 -4.61
C PHE A 221 13.68 -11.29 -5.07
N PHE A 222 13.26 -10.07 -4.82
CA PHE A 222 13.88 -8.87 -5.34
C PHE A 222 14.18 -7.91 -4.21
N VAL A 223 15.33 -7.26 -4.30
CA VAL A 223 15.80 -6.26 -3.35
C VAL A 223 16.08 -4.98 -4.12
N SER A 224 15.53 -3.87 -3.64
CA SER A 224 15.86 -2.53 -4.10
C SER A 224 16.80 -1.87 -3.09
N PHE A 225 17.93 -1.37 -3.55
CA PHE A 225 18.92 -0.75 -2.67
C PHE A 225 19.77 0.31 -3.37
N ASN A 226 20.44 1.13 -2.58
CA ASN A 226 21.43 2.08 -3.06
C ASN A 226 22.86 1.57 -2.85
N CYS A 227 23.74 1.89 -3.79
CA CYS A 227 25.15 1.52 -3.70
C CYS A 227 26.05 2.67 -4.17
N ASP A 228 27.34 2.62 -3.80
CA ASP A 228 28.35 3.61 -4.14
C ASP A 228 29.36 3.04 -5.14
N LYS A 229 29.38 3.57 -6.37
CA LYS A 229 30.28 3.11 -7.44
C LYS A 229 31.77 3.27 -7.11
N VAL A 230 32.11 4.19 -6.21
CA VAL A 230 33.49 4.44 -5.79
C VAL A 230 33.97 3.32 -4.86
N LYS A 231 33.09 2.81 -3.99
CA LYS A 231 33.39 1.71 -3.07
C LYS A 231 33.24 0.35 -3.74
N TRP A 232 32.20 0.18 -4.55
CA TRP A 232 31.90 -1.05 -5.25
C TRP A 232 31.78 -0.78 -6.76
N PRO A 233 32.84 -0.96 -7.55
CA PRO A 233 32.85 -0.62 -8.98
C PRO A 233 31.79 -1.34 -9.83
N GLU A 234 31.25 -2.47 -9.35
CA GLU A 234 30.15 -3.16 -10.03
C GLU A 234 28.80 -2.45 -9.87
N CYS A 235 28.68 -1.52 -8.92
CA CYS A 235 27.58 -0.56 -8.79
C CYS A 235 27.67 0.50 -9.90
N SER A 236 27.49 0.07 -11.15
CA SER A 236 27.61 0.96 -12.30
C SER A 236 26.42 0.82 -13.23
N GLY A 237 25.76 1.94 -13.47
CA GLY A 237 24.70 2.08 -14.45
C GLY A 237 24.78 3.41 -15.17
N ARG A 238 23.86 3.60 -16.11
CA ARG A 238 23.68 4.88 -16.79
C ARG A 238 23.30 5.95 -15.76
N CYS A 239 23.83 7.16 -15.91
CA CYS A 239 23.43 8.31 -15.09
C CYS A 239 22.05 8.83 -15.51
N SER A 240 21.12 9.07 -14.58
CA SER A 240 19.78 9.58 -14.90
C SER A 240 19.80 11.04 -15.36
N CYS A 241 20.76 11.83 -14.89
CA CYS A 241 21.09 13.12 -15.51
C CYS A 241 21.96 12.91 -16.76
N ASN A 242 21.38 13.06 -17.94
CA ASN A 242 22.10 12.94 -19.21
C ASN A 242 21.42 13.78 -20.30
N SER A 243 22.04 13.82 -21.48
CA SER A 243 21.60 14.64 -22.63
C SER A 243 20.17 14.36 -23.07
N ASP A 244 19.68 13.12 -22.93
CA ASP A 244 18.34 12.73 -23.39
C ASP A 244 17.24 13.39 -22.57
N VAL A 245 17.57 13.79 -21.33
CA VAL A 245 16.67 14.49 -20.41
C VAL A 245 17.06 15.96 -20.22
N GLY A 246 17.97 16.49 -21.06
CA GLY A 246 18.40 17.88 -20.98
C GLY A 246 19.26 18.21 -19.75
N CYS A 247 19.95 17.21 -19.19
CA CYS A 247 20.78 17.37 -18.00
C CYS A 247 22.24 17.00 -18.27
N ASP A 248 23.17 17.83 -17.79
CA ASP A 248 24.61 17.59 -17.95
C ASP A 248 25.24 17.41 -16.57
N PRO A 249 25.64 16.17 -16.20
CA PRO A 249 26.15 15.89 -14.86
C PRO A 249 27.47 16.62 -14.58
N SER A 250 28.22 17.05 -15.59
CA SER A 250 29.44 17.84 -15.40
C SER A 250 29.18 19.29 -14.96
N LYS A 251 27.94 19.77 -15.13
CA LYS A 251 27.50 21.10 -14.70
C LYS A 251 26.85 21.09 -13.33
N ILE A 252 26.70 19.91 -12.72
CA ILE A 252 26.17 19.74 -11.37
C ILE A 252 27.37 19.63 -10.42
N GLY A 253 27.37 20.44 -9.36
CA GLY A 253 28.38 20.34 -8.30
C GLY A 253 28.13 19.12 -7.40
N PRO A 254 29.06 18.78 -6.49
CA PRO A 254 28.82 17.74 -5.50
C PRO A 254 27.59 18.06 -4.63
N ASP A 255 26.82 17.04 -4.31
CA ASP A 255 25.65 17.11 -3.43
C ASP A 255 25.94 16.26 -2.18
N ASN A 256 25.84 16.86 -0.99
CA ASN A 256 26.23 16.23 0.28
C ASN A 256 27.61 15.51 0.24
N GLY A 257 28.57 16.07 -0.50
CA GLY A 257 29.91 15.50 -0.66
C GLY A 257 30.05 14.37 -1.69
N ALA A 258 28.95 13.92 -2.31
CA ALA A 258 28.96 12.95 -3.39
C ALA A 258 28.99 13.63 -4.76
N ASN A 259 29.76 13.06 -5.70
CA ASN A 259 29.75 13.54 -7.09
C ASN A 259 28.46 13.09 -7.80
N PRO A 260 27.96 13.84 -8.81
CA PRO A 260 26.79 13.42 -9.57
C PRO A 260 26.92 11.99 -10.13
N CYS A 261 25.88 11.19 -9.93
CA CYS A 261 25.83 9.79 -10.35
C CYS A 261 26.95 8.92 -9.75
N GLN A 262 27.46 9.26 -8.57
CA GLN A 262 28.29 8.39 -7.74
C GLN A 262 27.44 7.25 -7.16
N TYR A 263 26.32 7.61 -6.53
CA TYR A 263 25.37 6.65 -5.99
C TYR A 263 24.43 6.14 -7.09
N HIS A 264 23.98 4.90 -6.94
CA HIS A 264 23.02 4.28 -7.85
C HIS A 264 21.84 3.72 -7.07
N SER A 265 20.68 3.67 -7.71
CA SER A 265 19.56 2.83 -7.30
C SER A 265 19.59 1.53 -8.10
N VAL A 266 19.49 0.41 -7.40
CA VAL A 266 19.63 -0.95 -7.94
C VAL A 266 18.41 -1.77 -7.56
N ILE A 267 17.93 -2.59 -8.49
CA ILE A 267 17.04 -3.72 -8.20
C ILE A 267 17.76 -5.00 -8.59
N SER A 268 17.95 -5.90 -7.64
CA SER A 268 18.58 -7.21 -7.85
C SER A 268 17.61 -8.34 -7.56
N GLU A 269 17.65 -9.37 -8.40
CA GLU A 269 16.93 -10.63 -8.25
C GLU A 269 17.83 -11.65 -7.55
N PHE A 270 17.28 -12.29 -6.52
CA PHE A 270 17.89 -13.37 -5.76
C PHE A 270 17.03 -14.64 -5.86
N THR A 271 17.66 -15.80 -5.67
CA THR A 271 16.96 -17.09 -5.59
C THR A 271 17.32 -17.87 -4.33
N THR A 272 16.35 -18.62 -3.81
CA THR A 272 16.51 -19.58 -2.71
C THR A 272 16.58 -21.04 -3.15
N ASN A 273 16.52 -21.32 -4.46
CA ASN A 273 16.45 -22.68 -4.99
C ASN A 273 17.77 -23.47 -4.97
N GLN A 274 18.84 -22.91 -4.40
CA GLN A 274 20.11 -23.61 -4.19
C GLN A 274 20.31 -23.84 -2.69
N SER A 275 20.23 -25.09 -2.24
CA SER A 275 20.57 -25.49 -0.89
C SER A 275 22.06 -25.79 -0.77
N SER A 276 22.67 -25.38 0.34
CA SER A 276 23.99 -25.88 0.72
C SER A 276 23.91 -27.39 1.01
N PRO A 277 25.05 -28.12 1.02
CA PRO A 277 25.10 -29.51 1.47
C PRO A 277 24.59 -29.72 2.91
N SER A 278 24.52 -28.65 3.73
CA SER A 278 23.96 -28.66 5.09
C SER A 278 22.44 -28.42 5.15
N GLY A 279 21.76 -28.27 4.01
CA GLY A 279 20.32 -27.96 3.96
C GLY A 279 19.98 -26.49 4.25
N THR A 280 20.98 -25.63 4.38
CA THR A 280 20.79 -24.19 4.61
C THR A 280 20.56 -23.51 3.26
N VAL A 281 19.46 -22.76 3.14
CA VAL A 281 19.19 -21.91 1.97
C VAL A 281 20.15 -20.73 2.03
N ILE A 282 21.00 -20.56 1.00
CA ILE A 282 21.88 -19.40 0.86
C ILE A 282 21.37 -18.60 -0.32
N PRO A 283 20.70 -17.45 -0.09
CA PRO A 283 20.24 -16.63 -1.19
C PRO A 283 21.43 -16.13 -2.03
N LYS A 284 21.27 -16.21 -3.35
CA LYS A 284 22.30 -15.77 -4.30
C LYS A 284 21.71 -14.78 -5.29
N GLU A 285 22.40 -13.66 -5.50
CA GLU A 285 22.07 -12.75 -6.60
C GLU A 285 22.26 -13.49 -7.93
N VAL A 286 21.20 -13.54 -8.74
CA VAL A 286 21.21 -14.18 -10.06
C VAL A 286 21.15 -13.18 -11.19
N ARG A 287 20.70 -11.95 -10.93
CA ARG A 287 20.50 -10.94 -11.97
C ARG A 287 20.32 -9.53 -11.39
N ARG A 288 20.96 -8.54 -12.00
CA ARG A 288 20.60 -7.12 -11.85
C ARG A 288 19.45 -6.79 -12.79
N ILE A 289 18.30 -6.46 -12.22
CA ILE A 289 17.11 -6.08 -12.96
C ILE A 289 17.21 -4.62 -13.39
N PHE A 290 17.62 -3.72 -12.51
CA PHE A 290 17.66 -2.29 -12.80
C PHE A 290 18.89 -1.66 -12.15
N THR A 291 19.56 -0.72 -12.83
CA THR A 291 20.64 0.08 -12.24
C THR A 291 20.67 1.48 -12.86
N MET A 292 20.48 2.50 -12.03
CA MET A 292 20.43 3.90 -12.45
C MET A 292 21.26 4.78 -11.52
N GLY A 293 22.20 5.54 -12.09
CA GLY A 293 23.00 6.52 -11.35
C GLY A 293 22.19 7.75 -10.99
N LEU A 294 22.38 8.24 -9.76
CA LEU A 294 21.59 9.28 -9.13
C LEU A 294 22.35 10.63 -9.13
N PRO A 295 21.83 11.69 -9.75
CA PRO A 295 22.54 12.97 -9.89
C PRO A 295 22.69 13.72 -8.57
N PHE A 296 21.84 13.43 -7.60
CA PHE A 296 21.79 14.04 -6.29
C PHE A 296 21.60 12.94 -5.23
N SER A 297 21.63 13.31 -3.94
CA SER A 297 21.67 12.36 -2.82
C SER A 297 20.34 12.13 -2.11
N ALA A 298 19.27 12.87 -2.44
CA ALA A 298 17.98 12.77 -1.75
C ALA A 298 16.80 12.50 -2.70
N HIS A 299 15.66 12.16 -2.10
CA HIS A 299 14.35 11.97 -2.72
C HIS A 299 14.31 10.89 -3.80
N HIS A 300 14.75 9.68 -3.45
CA HIS A 300 14.76 8.56 -4.39
C HIS A 300 13.62 7.58 -4.18
N GLY A 301 12.94 7.59 -3.04
CA GLY A 301 12.00 6.54 -2.66
C GLY A 301 12.70 5.18 -2.67
N GLY A 302 12.29 4.29 -3.57
CA GLY A 302 12.96 3.03 -3.82
C GLY A 302 12.19 1.79 -3.41
N GLN A 303 10.92 1.94 -2.99
CA GLN A 303 10.06 0.79 -2.73
C GLN A 303 9.82 0.00 -4.02
N ILE A 304 9.79 -1.32 -3.89
CA ILE A 304 9.35 -2.25 -4.93
C ILE A 304 8.22 -3.13 -4.40
N LEU A 305 7.27 -3.47 -5.26
CA LEU A 305 6.19 -4.41 -4.95
C LEU A 305 5.60 -5.00 -6.25
N PHE A 306 4.95 -6.15 -6.14
CA PHE A 306 4.27 -6.76 -7.28
C PHE A 306 2.81 -6.32 -7.35
N GLY A 307 2.33 -6.01 -8.55
CA GLY A 307 0.91 -5.78 -8.78
C GLY A 307 0.14 -7.08 -8.58
N PRO A 308 -0.86 -7.12 -7.69
CA PRO A 308 -1.53 -8.38 -7.32
C PRO A 308 -2.38 -8.96 -8.46
N LYS A 309 -2.79 -8.14 -9.44
CA LYS A 309 -3.59 -8.57 -10.58
C LYS A 309 -2.77 -8.90 -11.82
N ASP A 310 -1.73 -8.11 -12.11
CA ASP A 310 -0.94 -8.23 -13.33
C ASP A 310 0.40 -8.95 -13.13
N GLY A 311 0.87 -9.10 -11.89
CA GLY A 311 2.10 -9.80 -11.56
C GLY A 311 3.38 -9.07 -11.96
N TYR A 312 3.28 -7.81 -12.41
CA TYR A 312 4.44 -7.00 -12.78
C TYR A 312 5.09 -6.34 -11.57
N LEU A 313 6.39 -6.05 -11.68
CA LEU A 313 7.14 -5.35 -10.64
C LEU A 313 6.94 -3.84 -10.78
N TYR A 314 6.38 -3.20 -9.75
CA TYR A 314 6.27 -1.76 -9.65
C TYR A 314 7.46 -1.21 -8.85
N PHE A 315 8.00 -0.09 -9.31
CA PHE A 315 9.16 0.56 -8.70
C PHE A 315 8.92 2.06 -8.53
N MET A 316 9.01 2.53 -7.29
CA MET A 316 8.71 3.89 -6.87
C MET A 316 10.01 4.68 -6.85
N MET A 317 10.11 5.71 -7.68
CA MET A 317 11.31 6.53 -7.82
C MET A 317 10.96 8.01 -7.68
N GLY A 318 11.58 8.67 -6.71
CA GLY A 318 11.44 10.10 -6.51
C GLY A 318 12.23 10.93 -7.54
N ASP A 319 12.10 12.24 -7.42
CA ASP A 319 12.63 13.24 -8.34
C ASP A 319 14.16 13.37 -8.31
N GLY A 320 14.80 12.77 -7.31
CA GLY A 320 16.24 12.89 -7.10
C GLY A 320 16.61 14.32 -6.68
N GLY A 321 15.92 14.92 -5.73
CA GLY A 321 16.24 16.25 -5.19
C GLY A 321 17.62 16.34 -4.54
N SER A 322 18.10 17.58 -4.37
CA SER A 322 19.39 17.90 -3.75
C SER A 322 19.20 18.46 -2.36
N ILE A 323 20.09 18.08 -1.43
CA ILE A 323 20.22 18.68 -0.11
C ILE A 323 21.15 19.88 -0.26
N GLY A 324 20.58 21.07 -0.47
CA GLY A 324 21.33 22.27 -0.86
C GLY A 324 22.41 22.67 0.15
N GLY A 325 23.61 22.95 -0.38
CA GLY A 325 24.74 23.61 0.31
C GLY A 325 24.91 25.10 -0.05
N GLY A 326 23.84 25.83 -0.38
CA GLY A 326 23.90 27.23 -0.82
C GLY A 326 22.95 28.16 -0.05
N SER A 327 23.47 29.31 0.41
CA SER A 327 22.92 30.45 1.22
C SER A 327 22.00 30.15 2.43
N ILE A 328 21.28 29.05 2.42
CA ILE A 328 20.52 28.51 3.53
C ILE A 328 21.06 27.09 3.72
N ALA A 329 21.94 26.92 4.70
CA ALA A 329 22.41 25.58 5.06
C ALA A 329 21.19 24.74 5.48
N GLY A 330 20.91 23.63 4.77
CA GLY A 330 19.90 22.64 5.17
C GLY A 330 18.57 22.62 4.37
N GLY A 331 18.42 23.36 3.26
CA GLY A 331 17.19 23.33 2.46
C GLY A 331 17.29 22.49 1.17
N SER A 332 16.31 21.63 0.90
CA SER A 332 16.18 20.94 -0.40
C SER A 332 15.80 21.92 -1.51
N ILE A 333 16.39 21.81 -2.71
CA ILE A 333 16.06 22.68 -3.88
C ILE A 333 14.90 22.16 -4.75
N GLY A 334 14.19 21.13 -4.29
CA GLY A 334 13.12 20.46 -5.03
C GLY A 334 13.64 19.71 -6.26
N ASP A 335 12.94 19.81 -7.39
CA ASP A 335 13.30 19.18 -8.68
C ASP A 335 13.91 20.19 -9.68
N PRO A 336 15.19 20.59 -9.55
CA PRO A 336 15.79 21.66 -10.35
C PRO A 336 15.80 21.40 -11.87
N TYR A 337 15.79 20.13 -12.28
CA TYR A 337 15.84 19.72 -13.68
C TYR A 337 14.47 19.30 -14.25
N ASN A 338 13.39 19.50 -13.48
CA ASN A 338 12.02 19.21 -13.92
C ASN A 338 11.84 17.74 -14.36
N PHE A 339 12.58 16.83 -13.72
CA PHE A 339 12.58 15.41 -14.06
C PHE A 339 11.21 14.78 -13.89
N SER A 340 10.46 15.19 -12.88
CA SER A 340 9.15 14.63 -12.51
C SER A 340 8.12 14.82 -13.62
N GLN A 341 8.19 15.94 -14.33
CA GLN A 341 7.36 16.22 -15.51
C GLN A 341 7.99 15.79 -16.83
N ASN A 342 9.31 15.57 -16.86
CA ASN A 342 10.01 15.06 -18.03
C ASN A 342 9.68 13.58 -18.27
N ARG A 343 8.99 13.29 -19.38
CA ARG A 343 8.56 11.94 -19.77
C ARG A 343 9.68 11.06 -20.34
N LYS A 344 10.89 11.61 -20.55
CA LYS A 344 12.11 10.86 -20.88
C LYS A 344 12.92 10.45 -19.66
N SER A 345 12.63 11.04 -18.48
CA SER A 345 13.30 10.73 -17.22
C SER A 345 12.57 9.64 -16.45
N LEU A 346 13.32 8.78 -15.75
CA LEU A 346 12.77 7.82 -14.79
C LEU A 346 12.70 8.36 -13.36
N LEU A 347 13.21 9.57 -13.10
CA LEU A 347 13.06 10.25 -11.81
C LEU A 347 11.67 10.91 -11.70
N GLY A 348 11.07 10.85 -10.51
CA GLY A 348 9.74 11.35 -10.18
C GLY A 348 8.63 10.54 -10.86
N LYS A 349 8.79 9.20 -10.86
CA LYS A 349 7.96 8.22 -11.58
C LYS A 349 7.63 7.02 -10.72
N ILE A 350 6.50 6.39 -11.03
CA ILE A 350 6.28 4.97 -10.75
C ILE A 350 6.48 4.22 -12.06
N MET A 351 7.38 3.24 -12.04
CA MET A 351 7.65 2.36 -13.17
C MET A 351 6.93 1.03 -13.00
N ARG A 352 6.59 0.37 -14.11
CA ARG A 352 6.05 -1.00 -14.15
C ARG A 352 6.86 -1.85 -15.12
N LEU A 353 7.49 -2.89 -14.59
CA LEU A 353 8.50 -3.71 -15.27
C LEU A 353 8.05 -5.18 -15.33
N ASP A 354 8.36 -5.84 -16.45
CA ASP A 354 8.20 -7.29 -16.60
C ASP A 354 9.55 -7.98 -16.35
N VAL A 355 9.59 -8.76 -15.27
CA VAL A 355 10.78 -9.49 -14.80
C VAL A 355 10.74 -10.97 -15.16
N ASP A 356 9.70 -11.42 -15.86
CA ASP A 356 9.49 -12.81 -16.27
C ASP A 356 9.87 -13.03 -17.73
N ASN A 357 9.49 -12.11 -18.61
CA ASN A 357 9.72 -12.22 -20.05
C ASN A 357 10.96 -11.43 -20.46
N LEU A 358 12.13 -11.95 -20.09
CA LEU A 358 13.38 -11.22 -20.31
C LEU A 358 13.82 -11.21 -21.77
N PRO A 359 14.20 -10.04 -22.33
CA PRO A 359 14.75 -9.97 -23.66
C PRO A 359 16.12 -10.66 -23.69
N ASN A 360 16.48 -11.24 -24.85
CA ASN A 360 17.83 -11.78 -25.02
C ASN A 360 18.88 -10.64 -24.97
N SER A 361 20.15 -10.99 -24.72
CA SER A 361 21.24 -10.02 -24.55
C SER A 361 21.39 -9.05 -25.74
N THR A 362 21.08 -9.53 -26.96
CA THR A 362 21.14 -8.70 -28.18
C THR A 362 20.01 -7.68 -28.21
N MET A 363 18.81 -8.05 -27.76
CA MET A 363 17.67 -7.13 -27.64
C MET A 363 17.90 -6.11 -26.52
N ILE A 364 18.43 -6.51 -25.36
CA ILE A 364 18.80 -5.59 -24.27
C ILE A 364 19.79 -4.53 -24.75
N SER A 365 20.83 -4.95 -25.48
CA SER A 365 21.84 -4.01 -26.01
C SER A 365 21.27 -3.00 -27.03
N LYS A 366 20.12 -3.32 -27.64
CA LYS A 366 19.46 -2.48 -28.65
C LYS A 366 18.29 -1.66 -28.09
N SER A 367 17.72 -2.07 -26.96
CA SER A 367 16.51 -1.47 -26.38
C SER A 367 16.78 -0.24 -25.51
N GLY A 368 18.04 0.02 -25.15
CA GLY A 368 18.41 1.21 -24.35
C GLY A 368 17.85 1.20 -22.92
N LEU A 369 17.42 0.04 -22.43
CA LEU A 369 16.86 -0.16 -21.10
C LEU A 369 17.93 0.00 -20.00
N TRP A 370 17.46 0.20 -18.77
CA TRP A 370 18.30 0.45 -17.59
C TRP A 370 18.78 -0.84 -16.90
N GLY A 371 18.45 -2.00 -17.45
CA GLY A 371 18.88 -3.29 -16.93
C GLY A 371 18.18 -4.47 -17.62
N ASN A 372 18.05 -5.58 -16.92
CA ASN A 372 17.53 -6.84 -17.44
C ASN A 372 16.06 -7.04 -17.06
N TYR A 373 15.17 -6.40 -17.83
CA TYR A 373 13.71 -6.54 -17.78
C TYR A 373 13.14 -6.33 -19.18
N SER A 374 11.86 -6.65 -19.37
CA SER A 374 11.07 -6.13 -20.48
C SER A 374 10.02 -5.14 -19.97
N VAL A 375 9.42 -4.41 -20.89
CA VAL A 375 8.40 -3.41 -20.59
C VAL A 375 7.05 -3.96 -21.03
N PRO A 376 6.04 -4.03 -20.14
CA PRO A 376 4.71 -4.48 -20.53
C PRO A 376 4.17 -3.67 -21.71
N GLU A 377 3.61 -4.35 -22.71
CA GLU A 377 3.12 -3.69 -23.94
C GLU A 377 2.02 -2.66 -23.65
N ASP A 378 1.21 -2.91 -22.63
CA ASP A 378 0.16 -2.00 -22.22
C ASP A 378 0.66 -0.87 -21.30
N ASN A 379 1.96 -0.67 -21.08
CA ASN A 379 2.42 0.56 -20.40
C ASN A 379 1.95 1.81 -21.16
N PRO A 380 1.58 2.90 -20.46
CA PRO A 380 0.96 4.08 -21.08
C PRO A 380 1.86 4.80 -22.10
N PHE A 381 3.17 4.57 -22.05
CA PHE A 381 4.16 5.24 -22.90
C PHE A 381 5.01 4.25 -23.72
N SER A 382 4.58 2.99 -23.87
CA SER A 382 5.34 1.93 -24.55
C SER A 382 5.53 2.13 -26.07
N VAL A 383 4.61 2.85 -26.72
CA VAL A 383 4.57 3.00 -28.18
C VAL A 383 5.40 4.19 -28.67
N ASP A 384 5.53 5.24 -27.86
CA ASP A 384 6.23 6.46 -28.22
C ASP A 384 7.71 6.36 -27.82
N LYS A 385 8.58 6.23 -28.82
CA LYS A 385 10.03 6.11 -28.63
C LYS A 385 10.67 7.38 -28.05
N GLU A 386 9.95 8.50 -28.06
CA GLU A 386 10.38 9.73 -27.43
C GLU A 386 10.01 9.79 -25.93
N LEU A 387 9.40 8.75 -25.38
CA LEU A 387 9.03 8.65 -23.96
C LEU A 387 9.71 7.42 -23.33
N ALA A 388 9.95 7.48 -22.02
CA ALA A 388 10.45 6.33 -21.30
C ALA A 388 9.32 5.31 -21.08
N SER A 389 9.43 4.19 -21.77
CA SER A 389 8.40 3.15 -21.86
C SER A 389 8.06 2.48 -20.52
N GLU A 390 8.98 2.51 -19.56
CA GLU A 390 8.84 1.96 -18.21
C GLU A 390 7.80 2.69 -17.35
N ILE A 391 7.52 3.95 -17.67
CA ILE A 391 6.69 4.82 -16.84
C ILE A 391 5.25 4.29 -16.81
N TRP A 392 4.76 4.02 -15.60
CA TRP A 392 3.35 3.77 -15.31
C TRP A 392 2.61 5.05 -14.93
N ALA A 393 3.22 5.89 -14.09
CA ALA A 393 2.70 7.17 -13.66
C ALA A 393 3.84 8.16 -13.40
N LEU A 394 3.56 9.47 -13.44
CA LEU A 394 4.57 10.52 -13.31
C LEU A 394 4.12 11.67 -12.41
N GLY A 395 5.05 12.57 -12.12
CA GLY A 395 4.79 13.80 -11.37
C GLY A 395 4.76 13.57 -9.87
N PHE A 396 5.66 12.72 -9.37
CA PHE A 396 5.87 12.46 -7.94
C PHE A 396 7.16 13.13 -7.45
N ARG A 397 7.20 13.54 -6.19
CA ARG A 397 8.40 14.12 -5.56
C ARG A 397 9.26 13.04 -4.93
N ASN A 398 8.75 12.32 -3.96
CA ASN A 398 9.41 11.25 -3.24
C ASN A 398 8.34 10.23 -2.77
N PRO A 399 7.84 9.36 -3.69
CA PRO A 399 6.82 8.37 -3.38
C PRO A 399 7.38 7.31 -2.43
N TRP A 400 7.23 7.53 -1.13
CA TRP A 400 7.93 6.80 -0.08
C TRP A 400 7.37 5.39 0.12
N ARG A 401 6.06 5.30 0.40
CA ARG A 401 5.38 4.03 0.64
C ARG A 401 4.02 3.98 -0.02
N CYS A 402 3.83 2.91 -0.76
CA CYS A 402 2.65 2.58 -1.50
C CYS A 402 2.20 1.15 -1.21
N SER A 403 0.91 0.90 -1.43
CA SER A 403 0.32 -0.42 -1.32
C SER A 403 -0.87 -0.56 -2.25
N PHE A 404 -1.08 -1.78 -2.74
CA PHE A 404 -2.35 -2.18 -3.31
C PHE A 404 -3.29 -2.62 -2.19
N ASP A 405 -4.57 -2.29 -2.34
CA ASP A 405 -5.60 -2.88 -1.52
C ASP A 405 -5.80 -4.36 -1.89
N LEU A 406 -5.60 -5.25 -0.93
CA LEU A 406 -5.67 -6.71 -1.15
C LEU A 406 -7.05 -7.19 -1.58
N GLU A 407 -8.11 -6.49 -1.20
CA GLU A 407 -9.48 -6.83 -1.59
C GLU A 407 -9.96 -6.04 -2.81
N ARG A 408 -9.29 -4.93 -3.14
CA ARG A 408 -9.59 -4.10 -4.31
C ARG A 408 -8.30 -3.82 -5.10
N PRO A 409 -7.78 -4.79 -5.88
CA PRO A 409 -6.51 -4.66 -6.60
C PRO A 409 -6.35 -3.44 -7.52
N SER A 410 -7.43 -2.75 -7.88
CA SER A 410 -7.38 -1.47 -8.62
C SER A 410 -7.04 -0.25 -7.77
N TYR A 411 -7.16 -0.35 -6.44
CA TYR A 411 -6.77 0.70 -5.50
C TYR A 411 -5.29 0.56 -5.20
N PHE A 412 -4.49 1.39 -5.87
CA PHE A 412 -3.06 1.51 -5.64
C PHE A 412 -2.80 2.88 -5.03
N LEU A 413 -2.45 2.93 -3.74
CA LEU A 413 -2.24 4.19 -3.04
C LEU A 413 -0.76 4.40 -2.77
N CYS A 414 -0.31 5.63 -2.90
CA CYS A 414 1.06 6.05 -2.62
C CYS A 414 1.05 7.29 -1.75
N ALA A 415 1.76 7.25 -0.62
CA ALA A 415 2.11 8.48 0.07
C ALA A 415 3.38 9.07 -0.56
N ASP A 416 3.30 10.33 -0.95
CA ASP A 416 4.36 11.08 -1.59
C ASP A 416 4.75 12.27 -0.70
N VAL A 417 6.05 12.39 -0.41
CA VAL A 417 6.54 13.36 0.57
C VAL A 417 6.59 14.75 -0.04
N GLY A 418 5.95 15.70 0.65
CA GLY A 418 5.90 17.12 0.29
C GLY A 418 7.26 17.82 0.33
N GLN A 419 7.33 19.01 -0.25
CA GLN A 419 8.54 19.84 -0.26
C GLN A 419 8.64 20.67 1.02
N ASP A 420 7.67 21.54 1.28
CA ASP A 420 7.70 22.49 2.40
C ASP A 420 6.34 22.65 3.11
N LEU A 421 5.22 22.37 2.44
CA LEU A 421 3.88 22.78 2.86
C LEU A 421 2.90 21.63 3.05
N TYR A 422 2.89 20.65 2.14
CA TYR A 422 1.80 19.70 2.03
C TYR A 422 2.26 18.27 1.80
N GLU A 423 1.80 17.38 2.67
CA GLU A 423 1.99 15.94 2.58
C GLU A 423 0.80 15.27 1.91
N GLU A 424 1.05 14.27 1.05
CA GLU A 424 0.00 13.77 0.17
C GLU A 424 -0.10 12.24 0.06
N VAL A 425 -1.34 11.76 -0.13
CA VAL A 425 -1.64 10.38 -0.53
C VAL A 425 -2.45 10.40 -1.82
N ASN A 426 -1.93 9.68 -2.81
CA ASN A 426 -2.46 9.62 -4.17
C ASN A 426 -3.05 8.25 -4.48
N ILE A 427 -4.19 8.20 -5.17
CA ILE A 427 -4.64 6.98 -5.87
C ILE A 427 -3.96 6.95 -7.24
N VAL A 428 -3.01 6.04 -7.39
CA VAL A 428 -2.16 5.88 -8.56
C VAL A 428 -2.92 5.18 -9.69
N THR A 429 -2.97 5.82 -10.85
CA THR A 429 -3.65 5.33 -12.04
C THR A 429 -2.73 5.35 -13.25
N LYS A 430 -3.02 4.50 -14.23
CA LYS A 430 -2.27 4.37 -15.49
C LYS A 430 -2.15 5.70 -16.22
N GLY A 431 -0.91 6.15 -16.45
CA GLY A 431 -0.60 7.40 -17.14
C GLY A 431 -0.93 8.66 -16.35
N GLY A 432 -1.30 8.52 -15.07
CA GLY A 432 -1.62 9.64 -14.18
C GLY A 432 -0.42 10.57 -13.99
N ASN A 433 -0.69 11.88 -13.95
CA ASN A 433 0.29 12.91 -13.62
C ASN A 433 -0.10 13.54 -12.28
N TYR A 434 0.73 13.39 -11.27
CA TYR A 434 0.45 13.83 -9.88
C TYR A 434 0.95 15.25 -9.58
N GLY A 435 1.37 15.97 -10.62
CA GLY A 435 1.53 17.41 -10.59
C GLY A 435 2.91 17.90 -10.17
N TRP A 436 3.69 17.14 -9.39
CA TRP A 436 5.04 17.55 -9.02
C TRP A 436 5.94 17.66 -10.27
N ARG A 437 6.68 18.74 -10.49
CA ARG A 437 6.99 19.84 -9.58
C ARG A 437 6.14 21.11 -9.71
N VAL A 438 5.09 21.09 -10.52
CA VAL A 438 4.22 22.26 -10.72
C VAL A 438 3.33 22.48 -9.51
N TYR A 439 2.92 21.39 -8.85
CA TYR A 439 2.12 21.40 -7.64
C TYR A 439 2.80 20.58 -6.54
N GLU A 440 2.68 21.07 -5.31
CA GLU A 440 2.93 20.34 -4.07
C GLU A 440 1.56 20.08 -3.43
N GLY A 441 1.06 18.84 -3.47
CA GLY A 441 -0.34 18.59 -3.20
C GLY A 441 -1.24 19.40 -4.14
N PRO A 442 -2.21 20.16 -3.59
CA PRO A 442 -3.05 21.05 -4.39
C PRO A 442 -2.43 22.45 -4.59
N ILE A 443 -1.24 22.73 -4.05
CA ILE A 443 -0.66 24.08 -3.98
C ILE A 443 0.31 24.29 -5.14
N LEU A 444 0.23 25.43 -5.84
CA LEU A 444 1.21 25.78 -6.87
C LEU A 444 2.59 25.95 -6.24
N TYR A 445 3.58 25.22 -6.77
CA TYR A 445 4.96 25.30 -6.32
C TYR A 445 5.79 26.19 -7.26
N HIS A 446 6.64 27.02 -6.67
CA HIS A 446 7.53 27.91 -7.41
C HIS A 446 9.00 27.52 -7.18
N PRO A 447 9.67 26.99 -8.19
CA PRO A 447 11.09 26.64 -8.13
C PRO A 447 11.96 27.80 -7.63
N PRO A 448 12.86 27.58 -6.64
CA PRO A 448 13.92 28.55 -6.39
C PRO A 448 14.92 28.57 -7.57
N GLN A 449 15.12 27.43 -8.24
CA GLN A 449 15.97 27.26 -9.42
C GLN A 449 15.36 26.26 -10.40
N ASN A 450 15.60 26.48 -11.70
CA ASN A 450 15.04 25.67 -12.78
C ASN A 450 15.99 25.54 -14.00
N PRO A 451 17.25 25.11 -13.83
CA PRO A 451 18.19 24.93 -14.94
C PRO A 451 17.69 23.95 -16.01
N GLY A 452 16.86 22.96 -15.67
CA GLY A 452 16.22 22.06 -16.64
C GLY A 452 14.96 22.62 -17.30
N GLY A 453 14.66 23.90 -17.11
CA GLY A 453 13.44 24.54 -17.60
C GLY A 453 12.25 24.38 -16.64
N ASN A 454 11.09 24.87 -17.08
CA ASN A 454 9.87 24.87 -16.28
C ASN A 454 8.69 24.29 -17.07
N THR A 455 7.78 23.62 -16.37
CA THR A 455 6.50 23.17 -16.92
C THR A 455 5.42 24.18 -16.57
N SER A 456 4.66 24.64 -17.56
CA SER A 456 3.54 25.54 -17.30
C SER A 456 2.38 24.80 -16.65
N ALA A 457 1.73 25.40 -15.65
CA ALA A 457 0.55 24.81 -15.02
C ALA A 457 -0.59 24.51 -16.00
N SER A 458 -0.75 25.33 -17.05
CA SER A 458 -1.77 25.08 -18.09
C SER A 458 -1.42 23.95 -19.06
N SER A 459 -0.17 23.45 -19.04
CA SER A 459 0.30 22.39 -19.92
C SER A 459 0.09 20.98 -19.36
N ILE A 460 -0.31 20.87 -18.09
CA ILE A 460 -0.54 19.59 -17.42
C ILE A 460 -1.99 19.47 -16.93
N LYS A 461 -2.43 18.23 -16.71
CA LYS A 461 -3.71 17.89 -16.08
C LYS A 461 -3.40 17.08 -14.82
N PRO A 462 -3.14 17.74 -13.68
CA PRO A 462 -2.75 17.05 -12.46
C PRO A 462 -3.93 16.25 -11.90
N ILE A 463 -3.64 15.09 -11.33
CA ILE A 463 -4.51 14.35 -10.43
C ILE A 463 -4.09 14.73 -9.03
N PHE A 464 -4.95 15.46 -8.32
CA PHE A 464 -4.66 15.90 -6.96
C PHE A 464 -4.84 14.76 -5.95
N PRO A 465 -4.15 14.85 -4.80
CA PRO A 465 -4.22 13.80 -3.78
C PRO A 465 -5.62 13.67 -3.17
N VAL A 466 -5.93 12.44 -2.76
CA VAL A 466 -7.21 12.11 -2.12
C VAL A 466 -7.19 12.32 -0.61
N MET A 467 -6.00 12.32 -0.01
CA MET A 467 -5.77 12.54 1.42
C MET A 467 -4.43 13.24 1.60
N GLY A 468 -4.21 13.83 2.77
CA GLY A 468 -3.00 14.59 3.06
C GLY A 468 -3.17 15.49 4.26
N TYR A 469 -2.12 16.24 4.59
CA TYR A 469 -2.14 17.23 5.66
C TYR A 469 -1.10 18.33 5.39
N ASN A 470 -1.36 19.52 5.92
CA ASN A 470 -0.36 20.59 5.88
C ASN A 470 0.63 20.40 7.02
N HIS A 471 1.89 20.76 6.80
CA HIS A 471 2.92 20.74 7.86
C HIS A 471 2.51 21.57 9.08
N SER A 472 1.82 22.69 8.84
CA SER A 472 1.34 23.60 9.88
C SER A 472 0.14 23.10 10.69
N GLN A 473 -0.53 22.02 10.27
CA GLN A 473 -1.70 21.48 10.98
C GLN A 473 -1.33 20.75 12.28
N LEU A 474 -0.07 20.31 12.41
CA LEU A 474 0.37 19.59 13.59
C LEU A 474 0.73 20.56 14.72
N GLN A 475 -0.07 20.52 15.78
CA GLN A 475 0.11 21.32 16.99
C GLN A 475 1.14 20.69 17.95
N ASN A 476 2.28 20.22 17.43
CA ASN A 476 3.39 19.72 18.25
C ASN A 476 4.58 20.71 18.14
N PRO A 477 5.48 20.78 19.14
CA PRO A 477 6.63 21.69 19.11
C PRO A 477 7.65 21.34 18.01
N GLN A 478 7.58 20.13 17.46
CA GLN A 478 8.51 19.58 16.47
C GLN A 478 8.01 19.72 15.02
N GLY A 479 6.74 20.10 14.82
CA GLY A 479 6.09 20.11 13.52
C GLY A 479 5.81 18.72 12.93
N SER A 480 5.43 18.75 11.65
CA SER A 480 5.44 17.61 10.73
C SER A 480 6.86 17.35 10.24
N ALA A 481 7.24 16.09 10.10
CA ALA A 481 8.47 15.73 9.39
C ALA A 481 8.19 15.46 7.92
N SER A 482 7.45 14.38 7.66
CA SER A 482 7.19 13.87 6.32
C SER A 482 6.17 12.75 6.41
N ILE A 483 5.33 12.58 5.40
CA ILE A 483 4.37 11.48 5.39
C ILE A 483 5.06 10.12 5.26
N THR A 484 4.55 9.16 6.02
CA THR A 484 4.81 7.74 5.86
C THR A 484 3.52 7.07 5.41
N GLY A 485 3.52 6.57 4.17
CA GLY A 485 2.40 5.82 3.62
C GLY A 485 2.19 4.49 4.32
N GLY A 486 1.02 3.88 4.14
CA GLY A 486 0.65 2.65 4.81
C GLY A 486 -0.23 1.75 3.95
N TYR A 487 -1.31 1.24 4.54
CA TYR A 487 -2.12 0.19 3.93
C TYR A 487 -3.60 0.41 4.19
N PHE A 488 -4.44 -0.16 3.31
CA PHE A 488 -5.80 -0.52 3.71
C PHE A 488 -5.74 -1.57 4.82
N TYR A 489 -6.39 -1.27 5.94
CA TYR A 489 -6.52 -2.19 7.04
C TYR A 489 -7.55 -3.27 6.69
N ARG A 490 -7.09 -4.53 6.61
CA ARG A 490 -7.90 -5.69 6.19
C ARG A 490 -7.94 -6.81 7.24
N SER A 491 -7.43 -6.55 8.44
CA SER A 491 -7.62 -7.46 9.58
C SER A 491 -9.00 -7.27 10.20
N MET A 492 -9.58 -8.35 10.72
CA MET A 492 -10.84 -8.31 11.48
C MET A 492 -10.62 -8.04 12.97
N VAL A 493 -9.37 -7.91 13.41
CA VAL A 493 -8.98 -7.67 14.81
C VAL A 493 -9.50 -6.32 15.31
N ASP A 494 -9.43 -5.28 14.48
CA ASP A 494 -10.13 -4.00 14.67
C ASP A 494 -11.17 -3.81 13.55
N PRO A 495 -12.43 -4.20 13.77
CA PRO A 495 -13.48 -4.10 12.75
C PRO A 495 -13.93 -2.66 12.48
N CYS A 496 -13.50 -1.68 13.28
CA CYS A 496 -13.77 -0.26 13.01
C CYS A 496 -12.73 0.37 12.09
N LEU A 497 -11.52 -0.20 12.02
CA LEU A 497 -10.48 0.17 11.04
C LEU A 497 -10.64 -0.56 9.71
N TYR A 498 -11.33 -1.70 9.67
CA TYR A 498 -11.50 -2.50 8.45
C TYR A 498 -12.01 -1.65 7.26
N GLY A 499 -11.32 -1.75 6.12
CA GLY A 499 -11.62 -1.03 4.88
C GLY A 499 -11.10 0.42 4.83
N ARG A 500 -10.44 0.91 5.89
CA ARG A 500 -9.85 2.25 5.94
C ARG A 500 -8.37 2.23 5.60
N TYR A 501 -7.88 3.32 5.01
CA TYR A 501 -6.46 3.47 4.67
C TYR A 501 -5.72 4.16 5.83
N MET A 502 -4.57 3.62 6.23
CA MET A 502 -3.75 4.19 7.30
C MET A 502 -2.47 4.80 6.76
N TYR A 503 -2.09 5.94 7.30
CA TYR A 503 -0.81 6.61 7.05
C TYR A 503 -0.40 7.39 8.30
N ALA A 504 0.85 7.82 8.39
CA ALA A 504 1.39 8.49 9.57
C ALA A 504 2.36 9.60 9.17
N ASP A 505 2.75 10.41 10.13
CA ASP A 505 3.94 11.24 10.03
C ASP A 505 5.15 10.40 10.43
N LEU A 506 6.32 10.70 9.86
CA LEU A 506 7.59 10.08 10.23
C LEU A 506 7.84 10.24 11.72
N TYR A 507 7.55 11.39 12.32
CA TYR A 507 7.58 11.49 13.76
C TYR A 507 6.34 10.82 14.33
N GLY A 508 6.52 9.83 15.21
CA GLY A 508 5.39 9.19 15.89
C GLY A 508 4.54 10.21 16.66
N SER A 509 5.16 11.27 17.19
CA SER A 509 4.49 12.42 17.81
C SER A 509 3.72 13.30 16.80
N GLY A 510 4.01 13.20 15.51
CA GLY A 510 3.28 13.84 14.42
C GLY A 510 1.95 13.15 14.09
N GLY A 511 1.80 11.87 14.45
CA GLY A 511 0.51 11.19 14.55
C GLY A 511 0.21 10.16 13.46
N ILE A 512 -0.95 9.52 13.60
CA ILE A 512 -1.47 8.51 12.66
C ILE A 512 -2.82 9.01 12.15
N TRP A 513 -3.05 8.88 10.85
CA TRP A 513 -4.31 9.24 10.20
C TRP A 513 -5.00 8.00 9.66
N VAL A 514 -6.33 8.09 9.65
CA VAL A 514 -7.19 7.09 9.06
C VAL A 514 -8.05 7.75 7.99
N GLY A 515 -7.80 7.34 6.75
CA GLY A 515 -8.54 7.65 5.55
C GLY A 515 -9.78 6.79 5.41
N THR A 516 -10.93 7.44 5.24
CA THR A 516 -12.24 6.82 5.13
C THR A 516 -12.85 7.20 3.80
N GLU A 517 -13.15 6.20 2.98
CA GLU A 517 -13.83 6.41 1.72
C GLU A 517 -15.34 6.56 1.93
N ASN A 518 -15.96 7.59 1.37
CA ASN A 518 -17.41 7.78 1.48
C ASN A 518 -18.02 8.47 0.24
N PRO A 519 -18.97 7.82 -0.48
CA PRO A 519 -19.39 6.43 -0.29
C PRO A 519 -18.28 5.44 -0.64
N GLU A 520 -18.40 4.19 -0.19
CA GLU A 520 -17.45 3.13 -0.53
C GLU A 520 -17.30 3.00 -2.05
N ASN A 521 -16.07 2.79 -2.52
CA ASN A 521 -15.69 2.68 -3.94
C ASN A 521 -15.90 3.97 -4.77
N SER A 522 -16.01 5.13 -4.14
CA SER A 522 -16.17 6.42 -4.85
C SER A 522 -14.85 7.08 -5.27
N GLY A 523 -13.73 6.67 -4.67
CA GLY A 523 -12.45 7.38 -4.73
C GLY A 523 -12.42 8.66 -3.88
N ASN A 524 -13.50 8.98 -3.15
CA ASN A 524 -13.59 10.17 -2.33
C ASN A 524 -13.30 9.86 -0.85
N PHE A 525 -12.23 10.45 -0.33
CA PHE A 525 -11.74 10.17 1.02
C PHE A 525 -11.88 11.38 1.93
N THR A 526 -12.21 11.12 3.18
CA THR A 526 -11.95 12.03 4.30
C THR A 526 -10.91 11.39 5.21
N SER A 527 -10.05 12.20 5.82
CA SER A 527 -9.05 11.70 6.76
C SER A 527 -9.13 12.40 8.09
N ALA A 528 -8.84 11.66 9.15
CA ALA A 528 -8.75 12.20 10.49
C ALA A 528 -7.53 11.63 11.21
N GLN A 529 -6.83 12.49 11.93
CA GLN A 529 -5.80 12.06 12.86
C GLN A 529 -6.49 11.32 14.03
N VAL A 530 -5.94 10.17 14.41
CA VAL A 530 -6.48 9.33 15.49
C VAL A 530 -5.45 9.17 16.59
N PRO A 531 -5.87 9.16 17.87
CA PRO A 531 -4.96 8.83 18.96
C PRO A 531 -4.52 7.37 18.84
N TYR A 532 -3.36 7.05 19.38
CA TYR A 532 -2.89 5.67 19.49
C TYR A 532 -2.46 5.38 20.93
N GLY A 533 -2.52 4.11 21.32
CA GLY A 533 -2.22 3.67 22.69
C GLY A 533 -1.51 2.32 22.71
N CYS A 534 -0.93 1.97 23.85
CA CYS A 534 -0.32 0.66 24.08
C CYS A 534 -1.32 -0.28 24.75
N ALA A 535 -1.41 -1.52 24.28
CA ALA A 535 -2.16 -2.57 24.95
C ALA A 535 -1.53 -2.83 26.34
N LYS A 536 -2.36 -2.86 27.40
CA LYS A 536 -1.89 -3.04 28.79
C LYS A 536 -1.15 -4.37 29.01
N ASP A 537 -1.49 -5.37 28.21
CA ASP A 537 -0.93 -6.72 28.19
C ASP A 537 0.07 -6.90 27.04
N SER A 538 0.64 -5.82 26.51
CA SER A 538 1.71 -5.89 25.51
C SER A 538 2.92 -6.66 26.08
N PRO A 539 3.52 -7.60 25.32
CA PRO A 539 4.61 -8.44 25.83
C PRO A 539 5.90 -7.63 26.07
N ILE A 540 6.06 -6.51 25.35
CA ILE A 540 7.08 -5.50 25.63
C ILE A 540 6.37 -4.17 25.92
N GLN A 541 6.80 -3.44 26.94
CA GLN A 541 6.26 -2.12 27.25
C GLN A 541 6.53 -1.15 26.09
N CYS A 542 5.50 -0.39 25.67
CA CYS A 542 5.61 0.50 24.52
C CYS A 542 6.32 1.83 24.82
N GLY A 543 6.53 2.19 26.09
CA GLY A 543 7.13 3.44 26.55
C GLY A 543 7.89 3.25 27.87
N ALA A 544 8.41 4.34 28.44
CA ALA A 544 8.98 4.32 29.79
C ALA A 544 7.89 4.01 30.83
N GLU A 545 8.26 3.51 32.02
CA GLU A 545 7.32 3.03 33.06
C GLU A 545 6.26 4.06 33.53
N ASP A 546 6.39 5.34 33.15
CA ASP A 546 5.51 6.46 33.54
C ASP A 546 4.80 7.17 32.35
N GLU A 547 4.97 6.72 31.10
CA GLU A 547 4.34 7.35 29.92
C GLU A 547 3.11 6.57 29.42
N SER A 548 2.00 7.29 29.20
CA SER A 548 0.73 6.71 28.76
C SER A 548 0.63 6.45 27.24
N LEU A 549 1.60 6.94 26.46
CA LEU A 549 1.64 6.83 25.00
C LEU A 549 2.84 5.98 24.55
N PRO A 550 2.70 5.16 23.49
CA PRO A 550 3.83 4.49 22.87
C PRO A 550 4.92 5.47 22.42
N ALA A 551 6.16 5.25 22.84
CA ALA A 551 7.32 5.99 22.37
C ALA A 551 7.76 5.44 21.00
N LEU A 552 6.96 5.69 19.96
CA LEU A 552 7.18 5.12 18.62
C LEU A 552 8.47 5.60 17.96
N GLY A 553 9.03 6.74 18.39
CA GLY A 553 10.18 7.34 17.72
C GLY A 553 9.82 7.72 16.28
N ALA A 554 10.66 7.32 15.32
CA ALA A 554 10.39 7.52 13.90
C ALA A 554 9.59 6.33 13.33
N ILE A 555 8.44 6.58 12.70
CA ILE A 555 7.65 5.59 11.96
C ILE A 555 8.19 5.53 10.53
N PHE A 556 8.84 4.43 10.17
CA PHE A 556 9.48 4.29 8.85
C PHE A 556 8.53 3.74 7.80
N SER A 557 7.70 2.79 8.18
CA SER A 557 6.80 2.10 7.25
C SER A 557 5.73 1.30 7.99
N PHE A 558 4.91 0.61 7.22
CA PHE A 558 3.95 -0.37 7.68
C PHE A 558 4.22 -1.71 7.00
N GLY A 559 3.67 -2.79 7.55
CA GLY A 559 3.73 -4.12 6.98
C GLY A 559 2.42 -4.87 7.18
N GLN A 560 2.22 -5.93 6.40
CA GLN A 560 1.13 -6.89 6.62
C GLN A 560 1.65 -8.32 6.61
N ASP A 561 1.09 -9.15 7.49
CA ASP A 561 1.33 -10.59 7.49
C ASP A 561 0.27 -11.35 6.65
N ASN A 562 0.35 -12.68 6.66
CA ASN A 562 -0.61 -13.51 5.94
C ASN A 562 -2.03 -13.47 6.55
N SER A 563 -2.15 -13.12 7.82
CA SER A 563 -3.44 -12.93 8.52
C SER A 563 -4.07 -11.56 8.25
N LYS A 564 -3.40 -10.72 7.45
CA LYS A 564 -3.76 -9.34 7.14
C LYS A 564 -3.66 -8.41 8.34
N ASP A 565 -2.98 -8.85 9.40
CA ASP A 565 -2.66 -7.98 10.51
C ASP A 565 -1.67 -6.92 10.03
N THR A 566 -1.95 -5.66 10.38
CA THR A 566 -1.10 -4.52 10.01
C THR A 566 -0.12 -4.22 11.13
N PHE A 567 1.12 -3.96 10.75
CA PHE A 567 2.24 -3.64 11.63
C PHE A 567 2.75 -2.25 11.33
N VAL A 568 3.21 -1.56 12.38
CA VAL A 568 3.91 -0.28 12.32
C VAL A 568 5.39 -0.55 12.60
N LEU A 569 6.24 -0.21 11.64
CA LEU A 569 7.69 -0.42 11.70
C LEU A 569 8.35 0.91 12.11
N THR A 570 9.03 0.91 13.26
CA THR A 570 9.56 2.15 13.82
C THR A 570 11.03 2.04 14.23
N SER A 571 11.62 3.18 14.60
CA SER A 571 12.95 3.24 15.18
C SER A 571 13.01 2.61 16.58
N SER A 572 11.88 2.50 17.28
CA SER A 572 11.80 1.97 18.64
C SER A 572 11.31 0.52 18.71
N GLY A 573 10.79 -0.04 17.62
CA GLY A 573 10.40 -1.44 17.55
C GLY A 573 9.44 -1.80 16.43
N LEU A 574 8.99 -3.06 16.47
CA LEU A 574 7.91 -3.58 15.65
C LEU A 574 6.62 -3.64 16.46
N TYR A 575 5.58 -2.95 16.01
CA TYR A 575 4.28 -2.87 16.68
C TYR A 575 3.20 -3.51 15.80
N ARG A 576 2.35 -4.35 16.38
CA ARG A 576 1.14 -4.89 15.73
C ARG A 576 -0.07 -4.05 16.14
N ILE A 577 -0.96 -3.76 15.19
CA ILE A 577 -2.28 -3.19 15.51
C ILE A 577 -3.18 -4.30 16.08
N VAL A 578 -3.74 -4.05 17.25
CA VAL A 578 -4.55 -5.01 18.01
C VAL A 578 -5.93 -4.45 18.34
N SER A 579 -6.80 -5.29 18.90
CA SER A 579 -8.20 -4.91 19.17
C SER A 579 -8.30 -3.63 20.02
N PRO A 580 -9.19 -2.70 19.66
CA PRO A 580 -9.24 -1.36 20.25
C PRO A 580 -9.56 -1.40 21.75
N SER A 581 -10.37 -2.36 22.21
CA SER A 581 -10.67 -2.56 23.62
C SER A 581 -9.45 -2.80 24.51
N ARG A 582 -8.34 -3.35 23.97
CA ARG A 582 -7.09 -3.56 24.75
C ARG A 582 -6.44 -2.25 25.21
N CYS A 583 -6.76 -1.14 24.55
CA CYS A 583 -6.35 0.22 24.91
C CYS A 583 -7.50 1.07 25.45
N ASN A 584 -8.68 0.48 25.69
CA ASN A 584 -9.93 1.17 26.04
C ASN A 584 -10.43 2.15 24.94
N PHE A 585 -10.08 1.92 23.68
CA PHE A 585 -10.72 2.62 22.57
C PHE A 585 -12.07 1.97 22.26
N ALA A 586 -13.07 2.80 21.95
CA ALA A 586 -14.40 2.33 21.61
C ALA A 586 -14.47 1.88 20.14
N CYS A 587 -15.07 0.72 19.90
CA CYS A 587 -15.47 0.28 18.58
C CYS A 587 -16.85 -0.38 18.65
N SER A 588 -17.85 0.21 18.00
CA SER A 588 -19.23 -0.32 17.98
C SER A 588 -19.37 -1.66 17.28
N LYS A 589 -18.40 -2.02 16.43
CA LYS A 589 -18.35 -3.27 15.67
C LYS A 589 -17.56 -4.37 16.38
N GLU A 590 -16.88 -4.05 17.48
CA GLU A 590 -16.10 -5.01 18.25
C GLU A 590 -17.03 -5.85 19.14
N THR A 591 -17.01 -7.17 18.95
CA THR A 591 -17.73 -8.09 19.83
C THR A 591 -16.84 -8.46 21.01
N VAL A 592 -16.94 -7.71 22.11
CA VAL A 592 -16.22 -8.03 23.34
C VAL A 592 -17.00 -9.11 24.10
N THR A 593 -16.56 -10.37 24.04
CA THR A 593 -17.01 -11.36 25.03
C THR A 593 -16.42 -10.98 26.39
N PRO A 594 -17.24 -10.68 27.41
CA PRO A 594 -16.73 -10.38 28.74
C PRO A 594 -15.98 -11.61 29.26
N ARG A 595 -14.66 -11.48 29.42
CA ARG A 595 -13.86 -12.50 30.08
C ARG A 595 -14.36 -12.59 31.52
N SER A 596 -14.85 -13.77 31.92
CA SER A 596 -15.19 -14.02 33.32
C SER A 596 -13.99 -13.65 34.19
N PRO A 597 -14.21 -12.97 35.33
CA PRO A 597 -13.11 -12.67 36.25
C PRO A 597 -12.36 -13.99 36.55
N PRO A 598 -11.02 -13.97 36.64
CA PRO A 598 -10.31 -15.11 37.20
C PRO A 598 -10.97 -15.44 38.55
N ALA A 599 -11.30 -16.71 38.78
CA ALA A 599 -11.81 -17.14 40.07
C ALA A 599 -10.86 -16.62 41.15
N SER A 600 -11.40 -15.87 42.11
CA SER A 600 -10.67 -15.30 43.23
C SER A 600 -9.80 -16.39 43.88
N ASN A 601 -8.48 -16.18 43.89
CA ASN A 601 -7.58 -17.05 44.65
C ASN A 601 -8.06 -17.08 46.11
N PRO A 602 -8.06 -18.24 46.78
CA PRO A 602 -8.37 -18.31 48.20
C PRO A 602 -7.38 -17.45 49.00
N PRO A 603 -7.81 -16.83 50.11
CA PRO A 603 -6.99 -15.88 50.85
C PRO A 603 -5.72 -16.54 51.41
N PRO A 604 -4.59 -15.82 51.46
CA PRO A 604 -3.35 -16.33 52.02
C PRO A 604 -3.47 -16.55 53.54
N PRO A 605 -2.77 -17.54 54.11
CA PRO A 605 -2.74 -17.75 55.55
C PRO A 605 -2.03 -16.58 56.27
N PRO A 606 -2.36 -16.31 57.54
CA PRO A 606 -1.88 -15.14 58.26
C PRO A 606 -0.36 -15.21 58.52
N PRO A 607 0.33 -14.05 58.57
CA PRO A 607 1.79 -13.99 58.68
C PRO A 607 2.29 -14.27 60.09
N SER A 608 3.32 -15.12 60.19
CA SER A 608 4.12 -15.31 61.40
C SER A 608 5.14 -14.17 61.55
N THR A 609 5.22 -13.64 62.77
CA THR A 609 6.09 -12.56 63.21
C THR A 609 7.56 -12.99 63.36
N SER A 610 8.49 -12.23 62.77
CA SER A 610 9.83 -12.04 63.37
C SER A 610 10.51 -10.73 62.94
N MET A 611 10.69 -9.88 63.96
CA MET A 611 11.55 -8.71 64.21
C MET A 611 12.55 -8.19 63.14
N ALA A 612 12.54 -6.86 63.01
CA ALA A 612 13.57 -5.99 62.43
C ALA A 612 14.78 -5.83 63.38
N MET A 613 16.04 -5.68 62.90
CA MET A 613 16.79 -4.43 62.57
C MET A 613 18.31 -4.80 62.48
N PRO A 614 19.28 -3.91 62.13
CA PRO A 614 19.29 -2.78 61.20
C PRO A 614 20.55 -2.69 60.29
N TRP A 615 20.45 -1.78 59.33
CA TRP A 615 21.41 -1.18 58.39
C TRP A 615 22.90 -1.04 58.78
N ARG A 616 23.79 -1.19 57.79
CA ARG A 616 25.08 -0.45 57.70
C ARG A 616 25.48 -0.12 56.25
N HIS A 617 25.82 1.15 56.03
CA HIS A 617 26.49 1.74 54.87
C HIS A 617 27.92 1.20 54.64
N ARG A 618 28.36 1.18 53.37
CA ARG A 618 29.65 1.73 52.88
C ARG A 618 29.72 1.70 51.35
N GLY A 619 29.95 2.86 50.72
CA GLY A 619 30.69 2.96 49.45
C GLY A 619 32.22 3.02 49.71
N PRO A 620 33.10 3.35 48.75
CA PRO A 620 32.84 3.94 47.42
C PRO A 620 33.61 3.31 46.23
N GLY A 621 33.20 3.71 45.01
CA GLY A 621 34.08 4.10 43.89
C GLY A 621 34.70 3.01 43.02
N PHE A 622 34.37 3.01 41.72
CA PHE A 622 35.34 3.15 40.63
C PHE A 622 34.60 3.47 39.33
N SER A 623 34.93 4.64 38.76
CA SER A 623 34.47 5.13 37.46
C SER A 623 35.27 4.50 36.33
N LEU A 624 34.59 3.96 35.32
CA LEU A 624 35.14 3.76 33.98
C LEU A 624 34.15 4.39 32.99
N LEU A 625 34.51 5.59 32.53
CA LEU A 625 33.90 6.27 31.40
C LEU A 625 34.42 5.61 30.11
N SER A 626 33.51 5.16 29.26
CA SER A 626 33.78 4.86 27.85
C SER A 626 32.68 5.55 27.01
N PRO A 627 33.03 6.22 25.89
CA PRO A 627 32.14 7.19 25.26
C PRO A 627 31.23 6.51 24.24
N VAL A 628 29.92 6.47 24.52
CA VAL A 628 28.88 6.28 23.50
C VAL A 628 28.30 7.67 23.21
N ILE A 629 28.97 8.40 22.33
CA ILE A 629 28.46 9.64 21.74
C ILE A 629 28.69 9.52 20.24
N SER A 630 27.64 9.20 19.49
CA SER A 630 27.38 9.61 18.10
C SER A 630 26.15 8.89 17.55
N TYR A 631 24.96 9.15 18.08
CA TYR A 631 23.68 8.87 17.42
C TYR A 631 22.63 9.71 18.16
N ILE A 632 22.33 10.92 17.66
CA ILE A 632 21.13 11.76 17.96
C ILE A 632 21.24 13.17 17.35
N PHE A 633 22.41 13.62 16.87
CA PHE A 633 22.52 14.90 16.14
C PHE A 633 22.72 14.66 14.65
N LEU A 634 21.63 14.61 13.88
CA LEU A 634 21.58 14.99 12.45
C LEU A 634 20.18 14.83 11.78
N PHE A 635 19.11 14.55 12.54
CA PHE A 635 17.72 14.66 12.03
C PHE A 635 17.07 16.03 12.28
N GLY A 636 17.83 17.01 12.81
CA GLY A 636 17.28 18.27 13.34
C GLY A 636 17.71 19.56 12.64
N MET A 637 18.25 19.53 11.41
CA MET A 637 18.67 20.77 10.71
C MET A 637 18.05 21.00 9.32
N CYS A 638 17.01 20.26 8.92
CA CYS A 638 16.30 20.50 7.66
C CYS A 638 14.87 21.06 7.79
N CYS A 639 14.36 21.28 9.01
CA CYS A 639 13.04 21.90 9.24
C CYS A 639 13.11 22.95 10.35
N ASN A 640 13.87 24.02 10.12
CA ASN A 640 13.74 25.27 10.88
C ASN A 640 13.90 26.46 9.94
N LEU A 641 12.84 26.70 9.15
CA LEU A 641 12.16 27.99 9.01
C LEU A 641 10.90 27.83 8.16
#